data_AF-A0A496A8P7-F1
#
_entry.id   AF-A0A496A8P7-F1
#
_cell.length_a   1.000
_cell.length_b   1.000
_cell.length_c   1.000
_cell.angle_alpha   90.00
_cell.angle_beta   90.00
_cell.angle_gamma   90.00
#
_symmetry.space_group_name_H-M   'P 1'
#
loop_
_entity.id
_entity.type
_entity.pdbx_description
1 polymer ?
#
loop_
_entity_poly.entity_id
_entity_poly.type
_entity_poly.pdbx_seq_one_letter_code
_entity_poly.pdbx_strand_id
1 'polypeptide(L)'
;MVKQLETFSQLDDSEESREVTPIPTQLDQLIDLTGDEAEVEEVSAHIALLKGAIPDNDSVLQDYVEVVGPRMQKEYTLRSAKGSSVKKYARNDDQSMLAHILNGVFPTLQIVRESETDLSPIEKQLYLIAYTLHDLDKLVNVRELSVADAEKKREFYNYLDEWVEGLNCDMFCPEYDEYREDIGYLVLNTQVKYGADLNPQNFDRQLPTDRHEFLKNMCRCSDLIAYFMKNPASFLERQDIRDSLTLLSRGKLVFSYHKVSENRGMLTNVINNALLAEMRDNFGWKPFLFFPTGVTYLRVRNSEDKVLPSGDDIAEVVVEKLKTYCTSRLRQNLNGFTRGGKGFKYADYYDAFFQPDGMLELIQKGCFKILRQDKAPSAGKRLVKLQQLQTEGKIPEDISLDFEDDLRVDQLAEYLVEVEKLVGGFASRETVANEILSYLGMSKLQEAFASIPSQGGVPLPWYFIAGKYLLQNSGKDENDMRILFEEITKHITKVFAETIQNQPQSDNFTILRDYVKQTVDINGHQGIRQDFQTELTRYTNTKKVGRGSDKGCSLCSSAFQTQESSETDVIFAPQVFSHKNPINSGRVRRGICQLCKLEMMLRQILIRSRWNLIGAGYESVKIKWIYLYPSYFFTPETSEVIGKAYQNLKSLDFFGIRRKLHKGKAATDLIELDEFIIDTETPDREKENLLKMDFSTNDLATFYFCGIPTLGTRPTDTESWAMPTLLGLLSTLAFNAKVVVTESQVPLYHSAEEFKETVVLNAPHPFVTHTLQKERLRIDEVEKSLEKLSAVYDINIDAFRDGAKPQYQHLNSVAGNIETDPL
;
A
#
# COMPACT_ATOMS: atom_id res chain seq x y z
N MET A 1 -26.66 -50.02 -9.04
CA MET A 1 -25.42 -49.29 -8.68
C MET A 1 -24.22 -49.73 -9.51
N VAL A 2 -23.81 -51.00 -9.57
CA VAL A 2 -22.75 -51.41 -10.55
C VAL A 2 -23.23 -51.33 -12.01
N LYS A 3 -24.51 -51.59 -12.28
CA LYS A 3 -25.13 -51.37 -13.62
C LYS A 3 -25.48 -49.91 -13.97
N GLN A 4 -25.19 -48.94 -13.11
CA GLN A 4 -25.35 -47.49 -13.41
C GLN A 4 -23.99 -46.81 -13.66
N LEU A 5 -22.88 -47.52 -13.49
CA LEU A 5 -21.53 -47.03 -13.77
C LEU A 5 -21.04 -47.40 -15.17
N GLU A 6 -21.70 -48.33 -15.87
CA GLU A 6 -21.29 -48.75 -17.22
C GLU A 6 -21.89 -47.87 -18.34
N THR A 7 -22.90 -47.05 -18.06
CA THR A 7 -23.59 -46.22 -19.06
C THR A 7 -22.93 -44.86 -19.29
N PHE A 8 -21.91 -44.48 -18.51
CA PHE A 8 -21.16 -43.23 -18.70
C PHE A 8 -19.86 -43.40 -19.52
N SER A 9 -19.58 -44.61 -20.05
CA SER A 9 -18.37 -44.89 -20.85
C SER A 9 -18.57 -44.75 -22.37
N GLN A 10 -19.74 -44.31 -22.82
CA GLN A 10 -20.04 -44.14 -24.24
C GLN A 10 -20.83 -42.85 -24.41
N LEU A 11 -20.13 -41.74 -24.69
CA LEU A 11 -20.57 -40.52 -25.38
C LEU A 11 -19.60 -39.38 -25.04
N ASP A 12 -18.47 -39.29 -25.76
CA ASP A 12 -17.96 -38.04 -26.36
C ASP A 12 -16.63 -38.33 -27.08
N ASP A 13 -16.73 -38.84 -28.29
CA ASP A 13 -15.69 -38.75 -29.33
C ASP A 13 -16.24 -37.81 -30.41
N SER A 14 -15.90 -36.53 -30.35
CA SER A 14 -15.80 -35.65 -31.53
C SER A 14 -15.18 -34.29 -31.17
N GLU A 15 -13.99 -34.06 -31.74
CA GLU A 15 -13.49 -32.78 -32.29
C GLU A 15 -13.26 -31.60 -31.31
N GLU A 16 -12.25 -30.74 -31.42
CA GLU A 16 -11.06 -30.60 -32.27
C GLU A 16 -10.18 -29.54 -31.56
N SER A 17 -8.87 -29.70 -31.72
CA SER A 17 -7.75 -28.81 -31.40
C SER A 17 -8.01 -27.34 -31.02
N ARG A 18 -7.57 -26.95 -29.81
CA ARG A 18 -6.92 -25.65 -29.58
C ARG A 18 -5.52 -25.89 -29.02
N GLU A 19 -4.51 -25.64 -29.84
CA GLU A 19 -3.12 -25.54 -29.40
C GLU A 19 -3.01 -24.43 -28.34
N VAL A 20 -2.81 -24.82 -27.10
CA VAL A 20 -2.29 -23.94 -26.05
C VAL A 20 -0.79 -24.19 -26.01
N THR A 21 -0.01 -23.19 -26.40
CA THR A 21 1.45 -23.26 -26.39
C THR A 21 1.95 -23.55 -24.96
N PRO A 22 2.75 -24.60 -24.73
CA PRO A 22 3.32 -24.88 -23.42
C PRO A 22 4.36 -23.80 -23.06
N ILE A 23 4.27 -23.25 -21.85
CA ILE A 23 5.35 -22.45 -21.27
C ILE A 23 6.51 -23.42 -20.96
N PRO A 24 7.74 -23.20 -21.45
CA PRO A 24 8.85 -24.12 -21.22
C PRO A 24 9.20 -24.25 -19.74
N THR A 25 9.01 -25.44 -19.18
CA THR A 25 9.64 -25.90 -17.94
C THR A 25 11.07 -26.34 -18.25
N GLN A 26 12.07 -25.59 -17.79
CA GLN A 26 13.42 -26.11 -17.59
C GLN A 26 13.67 -26.21 -16.10
N LEU A 27 13.43 -27.40 -15.56
CA LEU A 27 13.77 -27.79 -14.19
C LEU A 27 14.42 -29.16 -14.21
N ASP A 28 15.48 -29.31 -15.01
CA ASP A 28 16.41 -30.44 -14.89
C ASP A 28 17.66 -29.92 -14.17
N GLN A 29 17.61 -29.89 -12.84
CA GLN A 29 18.76 -29.93 -11.93
C GLN A 29 18.27 -29.89 -10.47
N LEU A 30 17.81 -31.05 -9.99
CA LEU A 30 17.69 -31.36 -8.57
C LEU A 30 18.21 -32.78 -8.40
N ILE A 31 19.47 -32.89 -8.00
CA ILE A 31 20.09 -33.90 -7.12
C ILE A 31 21.57 -33.50 -7.08
N ASP A 32 22.02 -32.85 -6.01
CA ASP A 32 23.03 -33.47 -5.16
C ASP A 32 23.05 -32.81 -3.77
N LEU A 33 23.23 -33.66 -2.76
CA LEU A 33 23.35 -33.32 -1.35
C LEU A 33 24.84 -33.14 -1.00
N THR A 34 25.07 -32.41 0.09
CA THR A 34 26.32 -32.26 0.88
C THR A 34 27.19 -31.03 0.58
N GLY A 35 27.47 -30.28 1.65
CA GLY A 35 28.35 -29.13 1.69
C GLY A 35 28.06 -28.27 2.92
N ASP A 36 28.58 -28.67 4.08
CA ASP A 36 28.77 -27.77 5.23
C ASP A 36 29.94 -26.84 4.87
N GLU A 37 29.64 -25.65 4.36
CA GLU A 37 30.57 -24.53 4.32
C GLU A 37 30.21 -23.56 5.45
N ALA A 38 31.23 -23.10 6.18
CA ALA A 38 31.07 -22.10 7.24
C ALA A 38 30.49 -20.82 6.63
N GLU A 39 29.23 -20.51 6.97
CA GLU A 39 28.51 -19.31 6.53
C GLU A 39 29.32 -18.07 6.96
N VAL A 40 29.88 -17.34 5.99
CA VAL A 40 30.22 -15.93 6.17
C VAL A 40 28.91 -15.23 6.53
N GLU A 41 28.86 -14.50 7.65
CA GLU A 41 27.66 -13.73 8.05
C GLU A 41 27.34 -12.71 6.93
N GLU A 42 26.46 -13.12 6.01
CA GLU A 42 25.95 -12.28 4.94
C GLU A 42 25.09 -11.19 5.58
N VAL A 43 25.47 -9.93 5.39
CA VAL A 43 24.73 -8.80 5.97
C VAL A 43 23.29 -8.84 5.46
N SER A 44 22.32 -8.96 6.37
CA SER A 44 20.91 -9.04 5.98
C SER A 44 20.50 -7.80 5.18
N ALA A 45 19.65 -7.98 4.16
CA ALA A 45 19.23 -6.86 3.31
C ALA A 45 18.56 -5.72 4.09
N HIS A 46 17.90 -6.05 5.20
CA HIS A 46 17.33 -5.06 6.11
C HIS A 46 18.42 -4.16 6.72
N ILE A 47 19.53 -4.74 7.16
CA ILE A 47 20.68 -4.00 7.72
C ILE A 47 21.35 -3.14 6.65
N ALA A 48 21.55 -3.69 5.45
CA ALA A 48 22.11 -2.93 4.33
C ALA A 48 21.25 -1.69 3.98
N LEU A 49 19.92 -1.85 3.96
CA LEU A 49 19.01 -0.73 3.75
C LEU A 49 19.02 0.28 4.88
N LEU A 50 19.05 -0.19 6.13
CA LEU A 50 19.07 0.70 7.29
C LEU A 50 20.35 1.52 7.30
N LYS A 51 21.50 0.91 6.98
CA LYS A 51 22.78 1.60 6.77
C LYS A 51 22.68 2.64 5.65
N GLY A 52 22.05 2.30 4.53
CA GLY A 52 21.84 3.22 3.41
C GLY A 52 20.84 4.36 3.66
N ALA A 53 19.98 4.24 4.67
CA ALA A 53 19.06 5.30 5.10
C ALA A 53 19.68 6.29 6.11
N ILE A 54 20.85 5.95 6.66
CA ILE A 54 21.61 6.80 7.57
C ILE A 54 22.45 7.79 6.75
N PRO A 55 22.50 9.09 7.13
CA PRO A 55 23.34 10.07 6.44
C PRO A 55 24.81 9.65 6.31
N ASP A 56 25.41 9.85 5.13
CA ASP A 56 26.79 9.45 4.82
C ASP A 56 27.85 10.06 5.74
N ASN A 57 27.53 11.17 6.40
CA ASN A 57 28.43 11.84 7.34
C ASN A 57 28.36 11.29 8.77
N ASP A 58 27.55 10.26 9.02
CA ASP A 58 27.34 9.65 10.33
C ASP A 58 27.93 8.24 10.42
N SER A 59 29.27 8.16 10.31
CA SER A 59 29.98 6.88 10.28
C SER A 59 29.72 6.02 11.52
N VAL A 60 29.65 6.63 12.71
CA VAL A 60 29.41 5.89 13.97
C VAL A 60 28.05 5.18 13.95
N LEU A 61 27.01 5.82 13.42
CA LEU A 61 25.69 5.19 13.35
C LEU A 61 25.64 4.11 12.24
N GLN A 62 26.37 4.30 11.14
CA GLN A 62 26.54 3.29 10.11
C GLN A 62 27.26 2.05 10.65
N ASP A 63 28.37 2.24 11.37
CA ASP A 63 29.14 1.17 12.02
C ASP A 63 28.29 0.44 13.07
N TYR A 64 27.49 1.18 13.84
CA TYR A 64 26.56 0.60 14.81
C TYR A 64 25.54 -0.34 14.13
N VAL A 65 24.92 0.11 13.04
CA VAL A 65 23.95 -0.71 12.31
C VAL A 65 24.61 -1.91 11.64
N GLU A 66 25.84 -1.77 11.14
CA GLU A 66 26.58 -2.85 10.50
C GLU A 66 27.06 -3.92 11.49
N VAL A 67 27.61 -3.50 12.63
CA VAL A 67 28.24 -4.40 13.60
C VAL A 67 27.24 -4.96 14.62
N VAL A 68 26.38 -4.11 15.18
CA VAL A 68 25.41 -4.48 16.23
C VAL A 68 24.05 -4.87 15.63
N GLY A 69 23.68 -4.25 14.52
CA GLY A 69 22.36 -4.41 13.89
C GLY A 69 21.94 -5.86 13.59
N PRO A 70 22.79 -6.71 12.98
CA PRO A 70 22.41 -8.11 12.66
C PRO A 70 22.01 -8.91 13.90
N ARG A 71 22.83 -8.86 14.96
CA ARG A 71 22.56 -9.58 16.21
C ARG A 71 21.40 -8.96 16.98
N MET A 72 21.29 -7.63 16.98
CA MET A 72 20.14 -6.93 17.54
C MET A 72 18.84 -7.36 16.84
N GLN A 73 18.82 -7.45 15.50
CA GLN A 73 17.65 -7.89 14.75
C GLN A 73 17.24 -9.31 15.15
N LYS A 74 18.21 -10.24 15.23
CA LYS A 74 17.96 -11.62 15.62
C LYS A 74 17.37 -11.75 17.03
N GLU A 75 17.96 -11.06 18.00
CA GLU A 75 17.60 -11.19 19.42
C GLU A 75 16.34 -10.41 19.82
N TYR A 76 16.08 -9.27 19.16
CA TYR A 76 15.08 -8.31 19.62
C TYR A 76 13.78 -8.26 18.80
N THR A 77 13.72 -8.86 17.61
CA THR A 77 12.54 -8.76 16.72
C THR A 77 11.26 -9.33 17.35
N LEU A 78 11.33 -10.51 17.96
CA LEU A 78 10.17 -11.17 18.60
C LEU A 78 10.14 -11.02 20.13
N ARG A 79 11.11 -10.30 20.69
CA ARG A 79 11.17 -10.04 22.12
C ARG A 79 10.30 -8.86 22.48
N SER A 80 9.45 -9.00 23.49
CA SER A 80 8.57 -7.93 23.95
C SER A 80 9.32 -6.86 24.73
N ALA A 81 9.15 -5.59 24.35
CA ALA A 81 9.56 -4.45 25.17
C ALA A 81 8.49 -4.01 26.18
N LYS A 82 7.21 -4.04 25.78
CA LYS A 82 6.09 -3.45 26.56
C LYS A 82 4.87 -4.36 26.73
N GLY A 83 4.28 -4.85 25.64
CA GLY A 83 3.10 -5.72 25.65
C GLY A 83 3.41 -7.17 25.27
N SER A 84 2.72 -8.12 25.89
CA SER A 84 2.86 -9.56 25.63
C SER A 84 1.61 -10.33 26.06
N SER A 85 1.53 -11.63 25.77
CA SER A 85 0.47 -12.52 26.28
C SER A 85 0.51 -12.71 27.81
N VAL A 86 1.66 -12.48 28.45
CA VAL A 86 1.83 -12.61 29.90
C VAL A 86 0.88 -11.68 30.67
N LYS A 87 0.13 -12.23 31.64
CA LYS A 87 -0.94 -11.54 32.39
C LYS A 87 -0.56 -10.16 32.95
N LYS A 88 0.69 -9.96 33.39
CA LYS A 88 1.20 -8.68 33.90
C LYS A 88 1.23 -7.58 32.83
N TYR A 89 1.51 -7.95 31.58
CA TYR A 89 1.74 -7.04 30.46
C TYR A 89 0.63 -7.08 29.40
N ALA A 90 -0.33 -8.02 29.52
CA ALA A 90 -1.45 -8.21 28.59
C ALA A 90 -2.30 -6.96 28.34
N ARG A 91 -2.31 -6.02 29.29
CA ARG A 91 -3.05 -4.75 29.15
C ARG A 91 -2.37 -3.74 28.21
N ASN A 92 -1.06 -3.84 28.03
CA ASN A 92 -0.26 -2.91 27.22
C ASN A 92 -0.34 -3.30 25.74
N ASP A 93 -0.02 -2.36 24.86
CA ASP A 93 0.11 -2.61 23.43
C ASP A 93 1.46 -3.28 23.17
N ASP A 94 1.50 -4.20 22.21
CA ASP A 94 2.75 -4.82 21.76
C ASP A 94 3.66 -3.80 21.09
N GLN A 95 4.94 -3.95 21.39
CA GLN A 95 6.07 -3.29 20.74
C GLN A 95 7.26 -4.25 20.90
N SER A 96 7.93 -4.56 19.80
CA SER A 96 9.16 -5.35 19.83
C SER A 96 10.28 -4.55 20.49
N MET A 97 11.26 -5.26 21.05
CA MET A 97 12.47 -4.63 21.56
C MET A 97 13.24 -3.94 20.43
N LEU A 98 13.24 -4.51 19.23
CA LEU A 98 13.88 -3.88 18.07
C LEU A 98 13.23 -2.54 17.73
N ALA A 99 11.88 -2.49 17.65
CA ALA A 99 11.16 -1.25 17.41
C ALA A 99 11.39 -0.24 18.52
N HIS A 100 11.38 -0.69 19.78
CA HIS A 100 11.61 0.17 20.94
C HIS A 100 12.98 0.86 20.88
N ILE A 101 14.05 0.11 20.58
CA ILE A 101 15.40 0.66 20.44
C ILE A 101 15.49 1.60 19.24
N LEU A 102 15.08 1.18 18.04
CA LEU A 102 15.19 2.02 16.84
C LEU A 102 14.34 3.30 16.95
N ASN A 103 13.15 3.22 17.51
CA ASN A 103 12.26 4.37 17.74
C ASN A 103 12.77 5.32 18.85
N GLY A 104 13.76 4.91 19.65
CA GLY A 104 14.43 5.78 20.60
C GLY A 104 15.71 6.39 20.04
N VAL A 105 16.54 5.58 19.37
CA VAL A 105 17.85 5.97 18.82
C VAL A 105 17.70 7.06 17.76
N PHE A 106 16.97 6.77 16.68
CA PHE A 106 16.95 7.67 15.53
C PHE A 106 16.35 9.04 15.85
N PRO A 107 15.19 9.15 16.54
CA PRO A 107 14.62 10.45 16.84
C PRO A 107 15.51 11.28 17.76
N THR A 108 16.17 10.66 18.74
CA THR A 108 17.05 11.37 19.67
C THR A 108 18.30 11.89 18.96
N LEU A 109 18.92 11.07 18.09
CA LEU A 109 20.05 11.51 17.28
C LEU A 109 19.65 12.60 16.28
N GLN A 110 18.46 12.52 15.70
CA GLN A 110 17.93 13.60 14.86
C GLN A 110 17.76 14.90 15.66
N ILE A 111 17.22 14.85 16.89
CA ILE A 111 17.13 16.04 17.76
C ILE A 111 18.52 16.65 17.99
N VAL A 112 19.52 15.84 18.33
CA VAL A 112 20.90 16.31 18.57
C VAL A 112 21.47 16.95 17.30
N ARG A 113 21.33 16.29 16.15
CA ARG A 113 21.78 16.78 14.84
C ARG A 113 21.13 18.10 14.46
N GLU A 114 19.80 18.19 14.47
CA GLU A 114 19.06 19.41 14.09
C GLU A 114 19.24 20.54 15.12
N SER A 115 19.66 20.22 16.35
CA SER A 115 20.02 21.23 17.35
C SER A 115 21.46 21.75 17.22
N GLU A 116 22.27 21.14 16.35
CA GLU A 116 23.71 21.39 16.21
C GLU A 116 24.47 21.24 17.54
N THR A 117 24.02 20.28 18.37
CA THR A 117 24.71 19.98 19.63
C THR A 117 25.86 19.03 19.34
N ASP A 118 27.05 19.40 19.78
CA ASP A 118 28.26 18.59 19.58
C ASP A 118 28.21 17.29 20.38
N LEU A 119 28.52 16.19 19.71
CA LEU A 119 28.55 14.83 20.23
C LEU A 119 29.75 14.12 19.60
N SER A 120 30.77 13.85 20.40
CA SER A 120 31.97 13.16 19.93
C SER A 120 31.67 11.70 19.53
N PRO A 121 32.51 11.07 18.69
CA PRO A 121 32.31 9.68 18.29
C PRO A 121 32.16 8.72 19.46
N ILE A 122 33.03 8.85 20.47
CA ILE A 122 32.99 7.99 21.67
C ILE A 122 31.69 8.19 22.45
N GLU A 123 31.28 9.43 22.71
CA GLU A 123 30.02 9.70 23.43
C GLU A 123 28.80 9.11 22.72
N LYS A 124 28.81 9.12 21.39
CA LYS A 124 27.77 8.50 20.58
C LYS A 124 27.80 6.97 20.68
N GLN A 125 28.97 6.33 20.64
CA GLN A 125 29.11 4.88 20.86
C GLN A 125 28.57 4.49 22.24
N LEU A 126 28.96 5.21 23.29
CA LEU A 126 28.50 4.96 24.66
C LEU A 126 26.98 5.13 24.80
N TYR A 127 26.40 6.17 24.21
CA TYR A 127 24.95 6.35 24.17
C TYR A 127 24.24 5.18 23.46
N LEU A 128 24.73 4.77 22.29
CA LEU A 128 24.14 3.70 21.50
C LEU A 128 24.16 2.37 22.27
N ILE A 129 25.31 1.99 22.86
CA ILE A 129 25.42 0.77 23.67
C ILE A 129 24.50 0.85 24.90
N ALA A 130 24.57 1.95 25.64
CA ALA A 130 23.80 2.10 26.87
C ALA A 130 22.30 2.08 26.62
N TYR A 131 21.82 2.73 25.54
CA TYR A 131 20.40 2.71 25.23
C TYR A 131 19.97 1.35 24.66
N THR A 132 20.78 0.65 23.87
CA THR A 132 20.45 -0.69 23.39
C THR A 132 20.30 -1.71 24.52
N LEU A 133 20.97 -1.47 25.65
CA LEU A 133 20.94 -2.32 26.84
C LEU A 133 20.14 -1.71 28.01
N HIS A 134 19.44 -0.59 27.84
CA HIS A 134 18.79 0.10 28.98
C HIS A 134 17.71 -0.71 29.72
N ASP A 135 17.06 -1.64 29.02
CA ASP A 135 16.05 -2.56 29.53
C ASP A 135 16.67 -3.95 29.83
N LEU A 136 17.96 -4.00 30.24
CA LEU A 136 18.70 -5.24 30.54
C LEU A 136 17.96 -6.15 31.53
N ASP A 137 17.25 -5.57 32.50
CA ASP A 137 16.43 -6.31 33.46
C ASP A 137 15.38 -7.20 32.78
N LYS A 138 14.82 -6.76 31.65
CA LYS A 138 13.93 -7.56 30.80
C LYS A 138 14.67 -8.60 29.97
N LEU A 139 15.89 -8.31 29.53
CA LEU A 139 16.67 -9.21 28.69
C LEU A 139 17.12 -10.46 29.47
N VAL A 140 17.54 -10.27 30.73
CA VAL A 140 18.00 -11.36 31.60
C VAL A 140 16.90 -11.92 32.52
N ASN A 141 15.67 -11.39 32.43
CA ASN A 141 14.53 -11.77 33.28
C ASN A 141 14.78 -11.61 34.80
N VAL A 142 15.64 -10.66 35.19
CA VAL A 142 15.95 -10.33 36.59
C VAL A 142 15.19 -9.07 36.99
N ARG A 143 14.65 -9.04 38.22
CA ARG A 143 13.99 -7.83 38.74
C ARG A 143 15.01 -6.94 39.43
N GLU A 144 14.99 -5.66 39.09
CA GLU A 144 15.69 -4.59 39.85
C GLU A 144 17.21 -4.81 39.95
N LEU A 145 17.88 -4.81 38.79
CA LEU A 145 19.35 -4.74 38.73
C LEU A 145 19.87 -3.53 39.53
N SER A 146 20.96 -3.72 40.26
CA SER A 146 21.54 -2.71 41.16
C SER A 146 23.05 -2.92 41.30
N VAL A 147 23.76 -1.86 41.67
CA VAL A 147 25.20 -1.89 41.98
C VAL A 147 25.50 -1.49 43.43
N ALA A 148 24.47 -1.52 44.29
CA ALA A 148 24.54 -0.98 45.66
C ALA A 148 25.50 -1.75 46.57
N ASP A 149 25.76 -3.03 46.27
CA ASP A 149 26.72 -3.88 46.96
C ASP A 149 27.59 -4.65 45.97
N ALA A 150 28.72 -5.19 46.46
CA ALA A 150 29.75 -5.80 45.61
C ALA A 150 29.31 -7.11 44.92
N GLU A 151 28.29 -7.81 45.45
CA GLU A 151 27.76 -9.02 44.83
C GLU A 151 26.84 -8.65 43.67
N LYS A 152 25.86 -7.77 43.91
CA LYS A 152 24.96 -7.27 42.87
C LYS A 152 25.68 -6.49 41.78
N LYS A 153 26.68 -5.69 42.16
CA LYS A 153 27.54 -4.98 41.20
C LYS A 153 28.21 -5.97 40.25
N ARG A 154 28.74 -7.09 40.77
CA ARG A 154 29.35 -8.15 39.95
C ARG A 154 28.33 -8.86 39.07
N GLU A 155 27.16 -9.19 39.61
CA GLU A 155 26.09 -9.85 38.86
C GLU A 155 25.60 -8.99 37.68
N PHE A 156 25.28 -7.72 37.95
CA PHE A 156 24.91 -6.74 36.92
C PHE A 156 25.93 -6.70 35.79
N TYR A 157 27.21 -6.65 36.17
CA TYR A 157 28.30 -6.51 35.24
C TYR A 157 28.60 -7.77 34.44
N ASN A 158 28.39 -8.96 35.01
CA ASN A 158 28.41 -10.21 34.26
C ASN A 158 27.32 -10.21 33.16
N TYR A 159 26.09 -9.81 33.50
CA TYR A 159 25.01 -9.70 32.52
C TYR A 159 25.31 -8.64 31.46
N LEU A 160 25.87 -7.49 31.86
CA LEU A 160 26.22 -6.42 30.93
C LEU A 160 27.27 -6.91 29.92
N ASP A 161 28.34 -7.56 30.38
CA ASP A 161 29.43 -8.05 29.54
C ASP A 161 28.93 -9.14 28.58
N GLU A 162 28.12 -10.08 29.08
CA GLU A 162 27.51 -11.14 28.26
C GLU A 162 26.68 -10.56 27.11
N TRP A 163 25.89 -9.51 27.36
CA TRP A 163 25.09 -8.86 26.33
C TRP A 163 25.90 -7.95 25.42
N VAL A 164 26.99 -7.37 25.91
CA VAL A 164 27.93 -6.58 25.09
C VAL A 164 28.63 -7.47 24.08
N GLU A 165 29.18 -8.60 24.50
CA GLU A 165 29.77 -9.61 23.62
C GLU A 165 28.70 -10.23 22.71
N GLY A 166 27.54 -10.57 23.28
CA GLY A 166 26.43 -11.18 22.57
C GLY A 166 25.93 -10.34 21.40
N LEU A 167 25.95 -9.01 21.51
CA LEU A 167 25.51 -8.07 20.46
C LEU A 167 26.66 -7.46 19.65
N ASN A 168 27.91 -7.88 19.85
CA ASN A 168 29.11 -7.28 19.23
C ASN A 168 29.31 -5.78 19.57
N CYS A 169 28.84 -5.34 20.74
CA CYS A 169 29.02 -3.96 21.19
C CYS A 169 30.50 -3.64 21.51
N ASP A 170 31.27 -4.63 21.94
CA ASP A 170 32.72 -4.58 22.15
C ASP A 170 33.49 -4.39 20.83
N MET A 171 33.05 -5.05 19.75
CA MET A 171 33.61 -4.86 18.42
C MET A 171 33.26 -3.46 17.85
N PHE A 172 32.07 -2.96 18.16
CA PHE A 172 31.62 -1.63 17.75
C PHE A 172 32.32 -0.50 18.54
N CYS A 173 32.65 -0.74 19.80
CA CYS A 173 33.34 0.20 20.68
C CYS A 173 34.51 -0.52 21.38
N PRO A 174 35.70 -0.58 20.74
CA PRO A 174 36.88 -1.22 21.30
C PRO A 174 37.30 -0.66 22.67
N GLU A 175 36.95 0.59 22.96
CA GLU A 175 37.16 1.28 24.23
C GLU A 175 36.12 0.92 25.31
N TYR A 176 35.27 -0.10 25.09
CA TYR A 176 34.23 -0.51 26.02
C TYR A 176 34.74 -0.70 27.45
N ASP A 177 35.87 -1.39 27.62
CA ASP A 177 36.45 -1.67 28.94
C ASP A 177 36.84 -0.40 29.69
N GLU A 178 37.28 0.65 28.99
CA GLU A 178 37.62 1.95 29.57
C GLU A 178 36.37 2.68 30.09
N TYR A 179 35.26 2.59 29.35
CA TYR A 179 34.01 3.29 29.63
C TYR A 179 32.92 2.41 30.24
N ARG A 180 33.29 1.22 30.72
CA ARG A 180 32.37 0.21 31.23
C ARG A 180 31.49 0.71 32.37
N GLU A 181 32.06 1.50 33.28
CA GLU A 181 31.36 2.12 34.40
C GLU A 181 30.44 3.28 33.94
N ASP A 182 30.82 4.03 32.91
CA ASP A 182 29.97 5.05 32.30
C ASP A 182 28.72 4.42 31.68
N ILE A 183 28.87 3.33 30.90
CA ILE A 183 27.78 2.58 30.28
C ILE A 183 26.88 1.96 31.36
N GLY A 184 27.48 1.31 32.36
CA GLY A 184 26.75 0.69 33.47
C GLY A 184 25.83 1.68 34.19
N TYR A 185 26.31 2.90 34.44
CA TYR A 185 25.49 3.97 35.01
C TYR A 185 24.34 4.37 34.07
N LEU A 186 24.61 4.58 32.78
CA LEU A 186 23.60 5.02 31.81
C LEU A 186 22.48 4.00 31.65
N VAL A 187 22.82 2.70 31.58
CA VAL A 187 21.87 1.58 31.53
C VAL A 187 20.92 1.62 32.73
N LEU A 188 21.46 1.72 33.95
CA LEU A 188 20.65 1.69 35.18
C LEU A 188 19.83 2.97 35.40
N ASN A 189 20.26 4.11 34.87
CA ASN A 189 19.69 5.42 35.14
C ASN A 189 18.94 6.04 33.95
N THR A 190 18.59 5.24 32.94
CA THR A 190 17.74 5.69 31.81
C THR A 190 16.33 6.10 32.27
N GLN A 191 15.76 5.42 33.28
CA GLN A 191 14.47 5.75 33.88
C GLN A 191 14.65 6.33 35.29
N VAL A 192 13.85 7.35 35.64
CA VAL A 192 13.80 7.86 37.01
C VAL A 192 12.95 6.92 37.87
N LYS A 193 13.56 5.85 38.41
CA LYS A 193 12.91 4.91 39.35
C LYS A 193 13.23 5.31 40.80
N TYR A 194 12.28 5.14 41.70
CA TYR A 194 12.54 5.25 43.14
C TYR A 194 13.48 4.10 43.55
N GLY A 195 14.64 4.41 44.12
CA GLY A 195 15.68 3.40 44.41
C GLY A 195 16.63 3.08 43.25
N ALA A 196 16.59 3.84 42.15
CA ALA A 196 17.68 3.83 41.17
C ALA A 196 18.99 4.24 41.86
N ASP A 197 20.09 3.57 41.52
CA ASP A 197 21.44 3.83 42.04
C ASP A 197 21.99 5.15 41.47
N LEU A 198 21.35 6.25 41.87
CA LEU A 198 21.61 7.60 41.38
C LEU A 198 22.92 8.17 41.93
N ASN A 199 23.55 7.49 42.91
CA ASN A 199 24.79 7.96 43.50
C ASN A 199 25.93 7.78 42.50
N PRO A 200 26.42 8.87 41.86
CA PRO A 200 27.45 8.74 40.84
C PRO A 200 28.80 8.25 41.41
N GLN A 201 28.97 8.27 42.74
CA GLN A 201 30.17 7.75 43.41
C GLN A 201 30.26 6.21 43.40
N ASN A 202 29.19 5.50 43.05
CA ASN A 202 29.20 4.05 42.94
C ASN A 202 29.87 3.56 41.64
N PHE A 203 30.21 4.48 40.75
CA PHE A 203 30.75 4.24 39.41
C PHE A 203 32.05 5.05 39.22
N ASP A 204 33.11 4.38 38.75
CA ASP A 204 34.38 5.03 38.42
C ASP A 204 34.36 5.54 36.97
N ARG A 205 33.64 6.64 36.78
CA ARG A 205 33.32 7.21 35.45
C ARG A 205 34.48 7.99 34.86
N GLN A 206 34.72 7.79 33.57
CA GLN A 206 35.74 8.52 32.80
C GLN A 206 35.20 9.80 32.16
N LEU A 207 33.92 9.86 31.83
CA LEU A 207 33.35 11.05 31.19
C LEU A 207 33.20 12.23 32.16
N PRO A 208 33.41 13.48 31.69
CA PRO A 208 33.03 14.67 32.45
C PRO A 208 31.56 14.64 32.86
N THR A 209 31.26 15.14 34.06
CA THR A 209 29.91 15.01 34.66
C THR A 209 28.82 15.65 33.80
N ASP A 210 29.09 16.79 33.16
CA ASP A 210 28.14 17.47 32.27
C ASP A 210 27.83 16.67 31.01
N ARG A 211 28.85 16.02 30.42
CA ARG A 211 28.71 15.17 29.24
C ARG A 211 27.96 13.87 29.58
N HIS A 212 28.30 13.25 30.71
CA HIS A 212 27.60 12.05 31.17
C HIS A 212 26.13 12.31 31.50
N GLU A 213 25.83 13.44 32.16
CA GLU A 213 24.44 13.88 32.39
C GLU A 213 23.71 14.14 31.07
N PHE A 214 24.39 14.72 30.07
CA PHE A 214 23.81 14.90 28.74
C PHE A 214 23.44 13.55 28.09
N LEU A 215 24.32 12.54 28.12
CA LEU A 215 24.03 11.21 27.59
C LEU A 215 22.90 10.50 28.35
N LYS A 216 22.84 10.65 29.68
CA LYS A 216 21.70 10.14 30.47
C LYS A 216 20.39 10.77 30.00
N ASN A 217 20.39 12.09 29.76
CA ASN A 217 19.22 12.79 29.24
C ASN A 217 18.85 12.36 27.82
N MET A 218 19.82 11.99 26.98
CA MET A 218 19.57 11.36 25.68
C MET A 218 18.88 10.00 25.83
N CYS A 219 19.39 9.09 26.68
CA CYS A 219 18.75 7.79 26.93
C CYS A 219 17.31 7.96 27.45
N ARG A 220 17.11 8.88 28.39
CA ARG A 220 15.78 9.20 28.91
C ARG A 220 14.84 9.74 27.83
N CYS A 221 15.31 10.66 27.00
CA CYS A 221 14.51 11.19 25.88
C CYS A 221 14.13 10.07 24.90
N SER A 222 15.05 9.14 24.65
CA SER A 222 14.85 7.98 23.77
C SER A 222 13.73 7.08 24.30
N ASP A 223 13.76 6.67 25.57
CA ASP A 223 12.69 5.85 26.18
C ASP A 223 11.36 6.60 26.26
N LEU A 224 11.37 7.91 26.54
CA LEU A 224 10.16 8.74 26.55
C LEU A 224 9.50 8.80 25.16
N ILE A 225 10.27 9.06 24.11
CA ILE A 225 9.76 9.12 22.73
C ILE A 225 9.25 7.74 22.30
N ALA A 226 10.07 6.70 22.44
CA ALA A 226 9.74 5.34 22.00
C ALA A 226 8.49 4.76 22.68
N TYR A 227 8.18 5.19 23.90
CA TYR A 227 7.05 4.67 24.66
C TYR A 227 5.77 5.52 24.59
N PHE A 228 5.89 6.85 24.51
CA PHE A 228 4.75 7.75 24.67
C PHE A 228 4.31 8.48 23.40
N MET A 229 5.15 8.58 22.38
CA MET A 229 4.73 9.16 21.10
C MET A 229 3.93 8.12 20.33
N LYS A 230 2.61 8.11 20.47
CA LYS A 230 1.75 7.09 19.83
C LYS A 230 0.91 7.64 18.68
N ASN A 231 0.71 8.96 18.65
CA ASN A 231 0.07 9.72 17.58
C ASN A 231 0.77 11.08 17.37
N PRO A 232 0.47 11.81 16.28
CA PRO A 232 1.20 13.03 15.92
C PRO A 232 1.21 14.13 17.01
N ALA A 233 0.20 14.12 17.89
CA ALA A 233 -0.01 15.14 18.91
C ALA A 233 0.27 14.65 20.35
N SER A 234 0.78 13.42 20.55
CA SER A 234 1.00 12.84 21.90
C SER A 234 1.85 13.72 22.81
N PHE A 235 2.80 14.47 22.25
CA PHE A 235 3.65 15.38 23.01
C PHE A 235 2.87 16.50 23.72
N LEU A 236 1.63 16.81 23.33
CA LEU A 236 0.78 17.81 23.99
C LEU A 236 0.32 17.36 25.38
N GLU A 237 0.17 16.05 25.59
CA GLU A 237 -0.30 15.48 26.86
C GLU A 237 0.83 15.35 27.89
N ARG A 238 2.08 15.59 27.48
CA ARG A 238 3.28 15.22 28.24
C ARG A 238 4.33 16.33 28.28
N GLN A 239 4.42 16.99 29.43
CA GLN A 239 5.38 18.07 29.67
C GLN A 239 6.83 17.56 29.66
N ASP A 240 7.08 16.36 30.19
CA ASP A 240 8.41 15.75 30.27
C ASP A 240 9.03 15.44 28.91
N ILE A 241 8.23 15.12 27.89
CA ILE A 241 8.71 14.98 26.50
C ILE A 241 9.16 16.34 25.95
N ARG A 242 8.36 17.39 26.17
CA ARG A 242 8.69 18.76 25.73
C ARG A 242 9.89 19.33 26.46
N ASP A 243 10.02 19.03 27.74
CA ASP A 243 11.17 19.41 28.56
C ASP A 243 12.43 18.70 28.09
N SER A 244 12.35 17.41 27.76
CA SER A 244 13.48 16.64 27.22
C SER A 244 13.95 17.22 25.88
N LEU A 245 13.02 17.57 24.97
CA LEU A 245 13.37 18.27 23.73
C LEU A 245 14.04 19.62 24.02
N THR A 246 13.48 20.41 24.93
CA THR A 246 14.03 21.72 25.30
C THR A 246 15.44 21.58 25.87
N LEU A 247 15.68 20.58 26.72
CA LEU A 247 16.98 20.30 27.32
C LEU A 247 18.00 19.90 26.26
N LEU A 248 17.70 18.88 25.45
CA LEU A 248 18.63 18.36 24.44
C LEU A 248 18.93 19.38 23.34
N SER A 249 17.93 20.16 22.94
CA SER A 249 18.09 21.20 21.91
C SER A 249 18.56 22.55 22.44
N ARG A 250 18.82 22.69 23.76
CA ARG A 250 19.12 23.97 24.41
C ARG A 250 18.07 25.06 24.11
N GLY A 251 16.82 24.64 23.99
CA GLY A 251 15.67 25.48 23.66
C GLY A 251 15.59 25.91 22.19
N LYS A 252 16.45 25.41 21.30
CA LYS A 252 16.40 25.74 19.86
C LYS A 252 15.22 25.11 19.13
N LEU A 253 14.73 23.95 19.57
CA LEU A 253 13.70 23.20 18.86
C LEU A 253 12.38 23.15 19.64
N VAL A 254 11.28 23.01 18.90
CA VAL A 254 9.94 22.69 19.43
C VAL A 254 9.23 21.71 18.50
N PHE A 255 8.30 20.95 19.05
CA PHE A 255 7.45 20.06 18.26
C PHE A 255 6.35 20.84 17.53
N SER A 256 5.95 20.32 16.38
CA SER A 256 4.73 20.68 15.65
C SER A 256 4.15 19.44 14.99
N TYR A 257 2.90 19.48 14.53
CA TYR A 257 2.28 18.32 13.91
C TYR A 257 1.21 18.70 12.90
N HIS A 258 0.93 17.77 12.01
CA HIS A 258 -0.39 17.63 11.40
C HIS A 258 -0.99 16.26 11.74
N LYS A 259 -2.31 16.20 11.80
CA LYS A 259 -3.06 14.98 12.10
C LYS A 259 -4.32 14.93 11.24
N VAL A 260 -4.67 13.73 10.80
CA VAL A 260 -5.93 13.37 10.15
C VAL A 260 -6.74 12.55 11.13
N SER A 261 -8.04 12.82 11.23
CA SER A 261 -8.92 12.15 12.21
C SER A 261 -9.18 10.67 11.94
N GLU A 262 -8.96 10.21 10.71
CA GLU A 262 -9.22 8.81 10.29
C GLU A 262 -8.24 8.36 9.19
N ASN A 263 -8.07 7.04 9.07
CA ASN A 263 -7.30 6.39 8.01
C ASN A 263 -8.22 5.71 6.99
N ARG A 264 -8.16 6.13 5.73
CA ARG A 264 -8.93 5.57 4.59
C ARG A 264 -8.08 4.74 3.63
N GLY A 265 -6.75 4.70 3.81
CA GLY A 265 -5.83 4.05 2.88
C GLY A 265 -5.16 5.05 1.93
N MET A 266 -5.46 4.98 0.62
CA MET A 266 -4.78 5.81 -0.38
C MET A 266 -5.02 7.29 -0.16
N LEU A 267 -6.27 7.67 0.09
CA LEU A 267 -6.62 9.07 0.28
C LEU A 267 -5.87 9.70 1.46
N THR A 268 -5.74 8.97 2.58
CA THR A 268 -4.98 9.44 3.75
C THR A 268 -3.49 9.63 3.41
N ASN A 269 -2.89 8.71 2.64
CA ASN A 269 -1.51 8.88 2.18
C ASN A 269 -1.33 10.09 1.25
N VAL A 270 -2.30 10.38 0.37
CA VAL A 270 -2.26 11.58 -0.48
C VAL A 270 -2.33 12.85 0.38
N ILE A 271 -3.25 12.90 1.35
CA ILE A 271 -3.37 14.03 2.29
C ILE A 271 -2.07 14.22 3.07
N ASN A 272 -1.52 13.15 3.66
CA ASN A 272 -0.29 13.23 4.43
C ASN A 272 0.90 13.71 3.59
N ASN A 273 1.04 13.24 2.34
CA ASN A 273 2.12 13.68 1.47
C ASN A 273 1.96 15.12 0.98
N ALA A 274 0.72 15.58 0.76
CA ALA A 274 0.45 16.97 0.42
C ALA A 274 0.86 17.91 1.58
N LEU A 275 0.42 17.57 2.80
CA LEU A 275 0.75 18.32 4.01
C LEU A 275 2.24 18.28 4.35
N LEU A 276 2.87 17.11 4.21
CA LEU A 276 4.30 16.96 4.44
C LEU A 276 5.11 17.86 3.52
N ALA A 277 4.80 17.86 2.21
CA ALA A 277 5.47 18.73 1.26
C ALA A 277 5.26 20.21 1.60
N GLU A 278 4.03 20.60 1.95
CA GLU A 278 3.72 21.99 2.34
C GLU A 278 4.51 22.42 3.59
N MET A 279 4.49 21.62 4.66
CA MET A 279 5.18 21.95 5.91
C MET A 279 6.70 21.96 5.72
N ARG A 280 7.25 21.04 4.91
CA ARG A 280 8.69 20.96 4.64
C ARG A 280 9.16 22.11 3.75
N ASP A 281 8.51 22.29 2.60
CA ASP A 281 9.02 23.13 1.52
C ASP A 281 8.67 24.61 1.75
N ASN A 282 7.50 24.91 2.33
CA ASN A 282 7.05 26.28 2.59
C ASN A 282 7.28 26.75 4.03
N PHE A 283 7.26 25.86 5.02
CA PHE A 283 7.45 26.23 6.44
C PHE A 283 8.81 25.82 7.00
N GLY A 284 9.61 25.04 6.28
CA GLY A 284 10.93 24.58 6.73
C GLY A 284 10.85 23.60 7.91
N TRP A 285 9.69 23.02 8.18
CA TRP A 285 9.52 22.03 9.25
C TRP A 285 10.20 20.73 8.87
N LYS A 286 10.96 20.16 9.79
CA LYS A 286 11.68 18.90 9.58
C LYS A 286 10.78 17.73 9.96
N PRO A 287 10.39 16.83 9.04
CA PRO A 287 9.67 15.62 9.39
C PRO A 287 10.43 14.82 10.45
N PHE A 288 9.72 14.37 11.48
CA PHE A 288 10.31 13.74 12.65
C PHE A 288 9.77 12.34 12.90
N LEU A 289 8.45 12.19 13.09
CA LEU A 289 7.81 10.89 13.33
C LEU A 289 6.59 10.72 12.43
N PHE A 290 6.48 9.55 11.80
CA PHE A 290 5.45 9.23 10.83
C PHE A 290 4.45 8.23 11.42
N PHE A 291 3.19 8.66 11.51
CA PHE A 291 2.08 7.87 12.01
C PHE A 291 1.07 7.64 10.87
N PRO A 292 0.26 6.57 10.89
CA PRO A 292 -0.79 6.36 9.88
C PRO A 292 -1.74 7.55 9.71
N THR A 293 -1.91 8.33 10.78
CA THR A 293 -2.81 9.48 10.87
C THR A 293 -2.09 10.82 10.75
N GLY A 294 -0.79 10.89 10.49
CA GLY A 294 -0.11 12.18 10.32
C GLY A 294 1.36 12.17 10.68
N VAL A 295 1.94 13.36 10.87
CA VAL A 295 3.38 13.53 11.09
C VAL A 295 3.62 14.51 12.24
N THR A 296 4.55 14.16 13.13
CA THR A 296 5.19 15.11 14.04
C THR A 296 6.43 15.68 13.34
N TYR A 297 6.69 16.97 13.56
CA TYR A 297 7.80 17.73 13.01
C TYR A 297 8.66 18.33 14.12
N LEU A 298 9.93 18.58 13.80
CA LEU A 298 10.80 19.51 14.52
C LEU A 298 10.79 20.86 13.79
N ARG A 299 10.64 21.95 14.54
CA ARG A 299 10.82 23.31 14.03
C ARG A 299 11.74 24.11 14.93
N VAL A 300 12.46 25.07 14.34
CA VAL A 300 13.29 26.02 15.07
C VAL A 300 12.40 26.99 15.84
N ARG A 301 12.71 27.20 17.12
CA ARG A 301 12.03 28.17 17.98
C ARG A 301 12.35 29.58 17.46
N ASN A 302 11.31 30.38 17.20
CA ASN A 302 11.42 31.74 16.65
C ASN A 302 11.90 31.85 15.18
N SER A 303 11.79 30.80 14.37
CA SER A 303 11.73 31.01 12.91
C SER A 303 10.61 31.99 12.60
N GLU A 304 10.73 32.83 11.57
CA GLU A 304 9.63 33.72 11.12
C GLU A 304 8.31 32.94 11.16
N ASP A 305 7.43 33.26 12.11
CA ASP A 305 6.17 32.53 12.32
C ASP A 305 5.26 32.87 11.14
N LYS A 306 5.48 32.17 10.02
CA LYS A 306 4.59 32.19 8.87
C LYS A 306 3.20 31.82 9.37
N VAL A 307 2.21 32.60 8.98
CA VAL A 307 0.82 32.29 9.27
C VAL A 307 0.51 30.92 8.68
N LEU A 308 0.01 30.01 9.51
CA LEU A 308 -0.37 28.67 9.07
C LEU A 308 -1.47 28.75 7.99
N PRO A 309 -1.47 27.84 7.01
CA PRO A 309 -2.45 27.86 5.93
C PRO A 309 -3.88 27.67 6.49
N SER A 310 -4.85 28.34 5.87
CA SER A 310 -6.26 28.16 6.20
C SER A 310 -6.76 26.78 5.77
N GLY A 311 -7.97 26.41 6.19
CA GLY A 311 -8.58 25.14 5.80
C GLY A 311 -8.79 25.03 4.29
N ASP A 312 -9.12 26.15 3.65
CA ASP A 312 -9.29 26.22 2.21
C ASP A 312 -7.93 26.12 1.49
N ASP A 313 -6.88 26.76 2.00
CA ASP A 313 -5.53 26.65 1.41
C ASP A 313 -5.03 25.20 1.45
N ILE A 314 -5.17 24.53 2.60
CA ILE A 314 -4.79 23.11 2.74
C ILE A 314 -5.60 22.23 1.79
N ALA A 315 -6.90 22.48 1.68
CA ALA A 315 -7.78 21.73 0.79
C ALA A 315 -7.32 21.82 -0.67
N GLU A 316 -6.92 23.01 -1.14
CA GLU A 316 -6.36 23.17 -2.49
C GLU A 316 -5.02 22.45 -2.65
N VAL A 317 -4.12 22.55 -1.67
CA VAL A 317 -2.83 21.84 -1.71
C VAL A 317 -3.03 20.32 -1.86
N VAL A 318 -4.00 19.75 -1.14
CA VAL A 318 -4.36 18.32 -1.25
C VAL A 318 -4.93 18.00 -2.63
N VAL A 319 -5.84 18.82 -3.15
CA VAL A 319 -6.46 18.62 -4.47
C VAL A 319 -5.40 18.65 -5.57
N GLU A 320 -4.49 19.61 -5.54
CA GLU A 320 -3.43 19.74 -6.54
C GLU A 320 -2.42 18.58 -6.48
N LYS A 321 -2.07 18.11 -5.28
CA LYS A 321 -1.26 16.89 -5.12
C LYS A 321 -1.96 15.66 -5.71
N LEU A 322 -3.25 15.50 -5.44
CA LEU A 322 -4.05 14.39 -5.97
C LEU A 322 -4.14 14.43 -7.50
N LYS A 323 -4.44 15.59 -8.08
CA LYS A 323 -4.45 15.79 -9.54
C LYS A 323 -3.11 15.43 -10.15
N THR A 324 -2.01 15.92 -9.56
CA THR A 324 -0.66 15.64 -10.04
C THR A 324 -0.37 14.14 -10.10
N TYR A 325 -0.69 13.39 -9.04
CA TYR A 325 -0.52 11.94 -9.04
C TYR A 325 -1.38 11.25 -10.09
N CYS A 326 -2.67 11.53 -10.12
CA CYS A 326 -3.61 10.88 -11.02
C CYS A 326 -3.28 11.19 -12.48
N THR A 327 -3.08 12.45 -12.84
CA THR A 327 -2.73 12.87 -14.20
C THR A 327 -1.44 12.21 -14.68
N SER A 328 -0.41 12.16 -13.83
CA SER A 328 0.86 11.49 -14.16
C SER A 328 0.65 10.00 -14.45
N ARG A 329 -0.08 9.28 -13.58
CA ARG A 329 -0.31 7.84 -13.74
C ARG A 329 -1.25 7.49 -14.89
N LEU A 330 -2.31 8.27 -15.08
CA LEU A 330 -3.25 8.07 -16.18
C LEU A 330 -2.56 8.27 -17.55
N ARG A 331 -1.67 9.26 -17.67
CA ARG A 331 -0.85 9.47 -18.88
C ARG A 331 0.09 8.29 -19.18
N GLN A 332 0.65 7.67 -18.15
CA GLN A 332 1.61 6.56 -18.29
C GLN A 332 0.91 5.24 -18.62
N ASN A 333 -0.12 4.88 -17.84
CA ASN A 333 -0.64 3.51 -17.84
C ASN A 333 -1.97 3.36 -18.58
N LEU A 334 -2.71 4.44 -18.80
CA LEU A 334 -4.03 4.42 -19.44
C LEU A 334 -5.00 3.45 -18.73
N ASN A 335 -4.92 3.37 -17.40
CA ASN A 335 -5.83 2.54 -16.60
C ASN A 335 -7.29 2.97 -16.83
N GLY A 336 -8.21 2.02 -16.89
CA GLY A 336 -9.63 2.30 -17.17
C GLY A 336 -9.99 2.40 -18.66
N PHE A 337 -9.02 2.37 -19.58
CA PHE A 337 -9.31 2.18 -21.00
C PHE A 337 -9.58 0.71 -21.32
N THR A 338 -10.66 0.42 -22.04
CA THR A 338 -11.06 -0.92 -22.45
C THR A 338 -11.71 -0.92 -23.83
N ARG A 339 -11.77 -2.08 -24.50
CA ARG A 339 -12.62 -2.29 -25.68
C ARG A 339 -13.67 -3.34 -25.34
N GLY A 340 -14.92 -2.93 -25.28
CA GLY A 340 -16.05 -3.84 -25.12
C GLY A 340 -16.55 -4.35 -26.47
N GLY A 341 -17.55 -5.24 -26.49
CA GLY A 341 -18.18 -5.71 -27.75
C GLY A 341 -18.83 -4.60 -28.60
N LYS A 342 -19.01 -3.41 -28.04
CA LYS A 342 -19.63 -2.22 -28.66
C LYS A 342 -18.62 -1.15 -29.08
N GLY A 343 -17.32 -1.34 -28.84
CA GLY A 343 -16.25 -0.38 -29.17
C GLY A 343 -15.41 0.04 -27.96
N PHE A 344 -14.49 0.94 -28.22
CA PHE A 344 -13.59 1.61 -27.29
C PHE A 344 -14.34 2.39 -26.18
N LYS A 345 -13.80 2.36 -24.96
CA LYS A 345 -14.33 3.07 -23.79
C LYS A 345 -13.20 3.45 -22.84
N TYR A 346 -13.44 4.49 -22.05
CA TYR A 346 -12.61 4.88 -20.91
C TYR A 346 -13.50 5.16 -19.68
N ALA A 347 -12.89 5.22 -18.51
CA ALA A 347 -13.59 5.42 -17.25
C ALA A 347 -13.95 6.90 -17.01
N ASP A 348 -15.10 7.16 -16.40
CA ASP A 348 -15.64 8.53 -16.24
C ASP A 348 -14.75 9.44 -15.38
N TYR A 349 -13.86 8.90 -14.55
CA TYR A 349 -12.96 9.71 -13.72
C TYR A 349 -11.93 10.52 -14.51
N TYR A 350 -11.68 10.21 -15.79
CA TYR A 350 -10.76 11.00 -16.62
C TYR A 350 -11.22 12.46 -16.76
N ASP A 351 -12.54 12.67 -16.77
CA ASP A 351 -13.15 14.01 -16.92
C ASP A 351 -12.81 14.92 -15.73
N ALA A 352 -12.39 14.35 -14.58
CA ALA A 352 -11.94 15.11 -13.42
C ALA A 352 -10.49 15.62 -13.54
N PHE A 353 -9.69 15.09 -14.47
CA PHE A 353 -8.24 15.32 -14.56
C PHE A 353 -7.78 15.94 -15.87
N PHE A 354 -8.56 15.81 -16.94
CA PHE A 354 -8.16 16.22 -18.28
C PHE A 354 -9.19 17.14 -18.93
N GLN A 355 -8.69 18.22 -19.53
CA GLN A 355 -9.44 19.02 -20.49
C GLN A 355 -9.59 18.24 -21.81
N PRO A 356 -10.52 18.64 -22.70
CA PRO A 356 -10.78 17.89 -23.94
C PRO A 356 -9.54 17.66 -24.82
N ASP A 357 -8.63 18.64 -24.92
CA ASP A 357 -7.38 18.52 -25.66
C ASP A 357 -6.47 17.42 -25.10
N GLY A 358 -6.22 17.44 -23.79
CA GLY A 358 -5.44 16.41 -23.11
C GLY A 358 -6.11 15.04 -23.14
N MET A 359 -7.45 14.99 -23.12
CA MET A 359 -8.19 13.73 -23.18
C MET A 359 -8.14 13.11 -24.58
N LEU A 360 -8.25 13.90 -25.65
CA LEU A 360 -8.12 13.41 -27.03
C LEU A 360 -6.74 12.78 -27.29
N GLU A 361 -5.67 13.38 -26.75
CA GLU A 361 -4.32 12.81 -26.80
C GLU A 361 -4.28 11.40 -26.13
N LEU A 362 -4.97 11.24 -25.01
CA LEU A 362 -5.03 9.95 -24.30
C LEU A 362 -5.91 8.93 -25.02
N ILE A 363 -7.03 9.36 -25.61
CA ILE A 363 -7.89 8.52 -26.45
C ILE A 363 -7.08 7.97 -27.62
N GLN A 364 -6.31 8.82 -28.31
CA GLN A 364 -5.41 8.38 -29.37
C GLN A 364 -4.44 7.29 -28.87
N LYS A 365 -3.69 7.55 -27.80
CA LYS A 365 -2.75 6.58 -27.22
C LYS A 365 -3.45 5.28 -26.82
N GLY A 366 -4.63 5.38 -26.19
CA GLY A 366 -5.47 4.26 -25.78
C GLY A 366 -5.93 3.41 -26.96
N CYS A 367 -6.40 4.04 -28.05
CA CYS A 367 -6.83 3.35 -29.26
C CYS A 367 -5.71 2.46 -29.80
N PHE A 368 -4.50 3.00 -30.00
CA PHE A 368 -3.37 2.20 -30.50
C PHE A 368 -2.87 1.16 -29.48
N LYS A 369 -2.98 1.42 -28.17
CA LYS A 369 -2.61 0.45 -27.14
C LYS A 369 -3.54 -0.76 -27.14
N ILE A 370 -4.85 -0.54 -27.31
CA ILE A 370 -5.86 -1.61 -27.23
C ILE A 370 -6.06 -2.31 -28.60
N LEU A 371 -6.05 -1.53 -29.68
CA LEU A 371 -6.15 -1.97 -31.07
C LEU A 371 -4.76 -2.09 -31.70
N ARG A 372 -3.87 -2.85 -31.04
CA ARG A 372 -2.51 -3.12 -31.53
C ARG A 372 -2.53 -4.06 -32.74
N GLN A 373 -1.48 -4.02 -33.57
CA GLN A 373 -1.41 -4.66 -34.90
C GLN A 373 -1.72 -6.17 -34.94
N ASP A 374 -1.51 -6.89 -33.85
CA ASP A 374 -1.80 -8.33 -33.73
C ASP A 374 -3.27 -8.65 -33.38
N LYS A 375 -4.12 -7.64 -33.19
CA LYS A 375 -5.56 -7.81 -32.96
C LYS A 375 -6.30 -8.08 -34.27
N ALA A 376 -7.17 -9.09 -34.26
CA ALA A 376 -8.12 -9.30 -35.34
C ALA A 376 -9.05 -8.08 -35.52
N PRO A 377 -9.21 -7.58 -36.75
CA PRO A 377 -10.16 -6.51 -37.05
C PRO A 377 -11.60 -6.93 -36.75
N SER A 378 -12.45 -5.94 -36.47
CA SER A 378 -13.89 -6.09 -36.33
C SER A 378 -14.66 -5.44 -37.47
N ALA A 379 -13.96 -4.70 -38.34
CA ALA A 379 -14.51 -3.93 -39.44
C ALA A 379 -15.37 -4.79 -40.38
N GLY A 380 -14.94 -6.01 -40.71
CA GLY A 380 -15.66 -6.96 -41.56
C GLY A 380 -16.98 -7.41 -40.92
N LYS A 381 -17.00 -7.64 -39.60
CA LYS A 381 -18.26 -7.91 -38.87
C LYS A 381 -19.20 -6.70 -38.89
N ARG A 382 -18.66 -5.47 -38.90
CA ARG A 382 -19.47 -4.25 -39.02
C ARG A 382 -19.97 -4.04 -40.44
N LEU A 383 -19.17 -4.37 -41.44
CA LEU A 383 -19.53 -4.35 -42.87
C LEU A 383 -20.69 -5.30 -43.17
N VAL A 384 -20.61 -6.56 -42.73
CA VAL A 384 -21.71 -7.54 -42.90
C VAL A 384 -23.01 -7.00 -42.30
N LYS A 385 -22.92 -6.29 -41.16
CA LYS A 385 -24.09 -5.68 -40.52
C LYS A 385 -24.65 -4.49 -41.31
N LEU A 386 -23.80 -3.67 -41.91
CA LEU A 386 -24.23 -2.61 -42.83
C LEU A 386 -24.91 -3.20 -44.07
N GLN A 387 -24.34 -4.25 -44.67
CA GLN A 387 -24.93 -4.96 -45.83
C GLN A 387 -26.29 -5.59 -45.49
N GLN A 388 -26.44 -6.14 -44.28
CA GLN A 388 -27.71 -6.63 -43.78
C GLN A 388 -28.74 -5.50 -43.68
N LEU A 389 -28.37 -4.34 -43.11
CA LEU A 389 -29.27 -3.18 -43.03
C LEU A 389 -29.68 -2.66 -44.42
N GLN A 390 -28.80 -2.75 -45.41
CA GLN A 390 -29.09 -2.38 -46.79
C GLN A 390 -30.11 -3.35 -47.41
N THR A 391 -29.90 -4.66 -47.22
CA THR A 391 -30.82 -5.71 -47.69
C THR A 391 -32.20 -5.60 -47.02
N GLU A 392 -32.26 -5.13 -45.78
CA GLU A 392 -33.50 -4.89 -45.03
C GLU A 392 -34.19 -3.55 -45.41
N GLY A 393 -33.64 -2.77 -46.34
CA GLY A 393 -34.18 -1.47 -46.77
C GLY A 393 -34.09 -0.38 -45.69
N LYS A 394 -33.24 -0.55 -44.68
CA LYS A 394 -33.06 0.41 -43.57
C LYS A 394 -32.00 1.46 -43.85
N ILE A 395 -31.11 1.20 -44.81
CA ILE A 395 -30.18 2.18 -45.37
C ILE A 395 -30.31 2.17 -46.90
N PRO A 396 -30.09 3.30 -47.58
CA PRO A 396 -30.21 3.40 -49.04
C PRO A 396 -29.33 2.39 -49.82
N GLU A 397 -29.86 1.83 -50.91
CA GLU A 397 -29.15 0.85 -51.76
C GLU A 397 -28.00 1.47 -52.57
N ASP A 398 -27.99 2.78 -52.77
CA ASP A 398 -26.96 3.52 -53.49
C ASP A 398 -25.70 3.79 -52.64
N ILE A 399 -25.75 3.52 -51.33
CA ILE A 399 -24.56 3.56 -50.46
C ILE A 399 -23.64 2.38 -50.81
N SER A 400 -22.50 2.66 -51.44
CA SER A 400 -21.48 1.64 -51.70
C SER A 400 -20.82 1.16 -50.40
N LEU A 401 -20.79 -0.16 -50.17
CA LEU A 401 -20.18 -0.81 -49.00
C LEU A 401 -19.04 -1.75 -49.45
N ASP A 402 -17.88 -1.19 -49.76
CA ASP A 402 -16.75 -1.84 -50.45
C ASP A 402 -15.42 -1.79 -49.67
N PHE A 403 -15.45 -1.49 -48.37
CA PHE A 403 -14.24 -1.46 -47.55
C PHE A 403 -13.89 -2.85 -46.99
N GLU A 404 -12.60 -3.09 -46.72
CA GLU A 404 -12.08 -4.39 -46.28
C GLU A 404 -12.10 -4.56 -44.74
N ASP A 405 -11.87 -5.80 -44.29
CA ASP A 405 -11.72 -6.13 -42.87
C ASP A 405 -10.33 -5.71 -42.36
N ASP A 406 -10.19 -4.41 -42.06
CA ASP A 406 -8.91 -3.78 -41.74
C ASP A 406 -8.92 -3.16 -40.32
N LEU A 407 -7.85 -3.41 -39.55
CA LEU A 407 -7.71 -2.87 -38.19
C LEU A 407 -7.65 -1.34 -38.16
N ARG A 408 -7.12 -0.71 -39.21
CA ARG A 408 -7.06 0.77 -39.33
C ARG A 408 -8.47 1.37 -39.40
N VAL A 409 -9.46 0.63 -39.94
CA VAL A 409 -10.87 1.04 -39.95
C VAL A 409 -11.41 1.04 -38.52
N ASP A 410 -11.12 0.00 -37.73
CA ASP A 410 -11.49 -0.04 -36.32
C ASP A 410 -10.86 1.12 -35.54
N GLN A 411 -9.56 1.36 -35.73
CA GLN A 411 -8.83 2.44 -35.06
C GLN A 411 -9.46 3.80 -35.34
N LEU A 412 -9.64 4.14 -36.63
CA LEU A 412 -10.18 5.44 -37.03
C LEU A 412 -11.64 5.59 -36.59
N ALA A 413 -12.48 4.59 -36.82
CA ALA A 413 -13.89 4.66 -36.44
C ALA A 413 -14.06 4.84 -34.93
N GLU A 414 -13.38 4.02 -34.11
CA GLU A 414 -13.52 4.08 -32.65
C GLU A 414 -12.92 5.37 -32.07
N TYR A 415 -11.86 5.92 -32.68
CA TYR A 415 -11.33 7.24 -32.30
C TYR A 415 -12.31 8.37 -32.62
N LEU A 416 -12.84 8.43 -33.85
CA LEU A 416 -13.78 9.49 -34.28
C LEU A 416 -15.06 9.51 -33.45
N VAL A 417 -15.55 8.34 -33.04
CA VAL A 417 -16.70 8.21 -32.13
C VAL A 417 -16.44 8.91 -30.80
N GLU A 418 -15.26 8.71 -30.21
CA GLU A 418 -14.94 9.35 -28.94
C GLU A 418 -14.63 10.84 -29.12
N VAL A 419 -14.08 11.27 -30.26
CA VAL A 419 -13.96 12.71 -30.58
C VAL A 419 -15.34 13.38 -30.64
N GLU A 420 -16.27 12.80 -31.41
CA GLU A 420 -17.64 13.29 -31.52
C GLU A 420 -18.34 13.31 -30.16
N LYS A 421 -18.18 12.27 -29.36
CA LYS A 421 -18.82 12.14 -28.05
C LYS A 421 -18.27 13.14 -27.03
N LEU A 422 -16.94 13.31 -26.97
CA LEU A 422 -16.28 14.20 -26.02
C LEU A 422 -16.58 15.67 -26.36
N VAL A 423 -16.33 16.08 -27.61
CA VAL A 423 -16.53 17.47 -28.04
C VAL A 423 -18.02 17.79 -28.18
N GLY A 424 -18.82 16.79 -28.52
CA GLY A 424 -20.29 16.87 -28.53
C GLY A 424 -20.92 17.03 -27.14
N GLY A 425 -20.14 16.99 -26.06
CA GLY A 425 -20.55 17.46 -24.74
C GLY A 425 -20.58 18.99 -24.60
N PHE A 426 -19.84 19.69 -25.48
CA PHE A 426 -19.69 21.15 -25.48
C PHE A 426 -20.42 21.82 -26.66
N ALA A 427 -20.48 21.13 -27.81
CA ALA A 427 -21.19 21.54 -29.02
C ALA A 427 -22.23 20.47 -29.43
N SER A 428 -23.10 20.74 -30.43
CA SER A 428 -23.97 19.67 -30.94
C SER A 428 -23.14 18.60 -31.65
N ARG A 429 -23.43 17.33 -31.36
CA ARG A 429 -22.77 16.18 -32.00
C ARG A 429 -22.78 16.23 -33.52
N GLU A 430 -23.89 16.71 -34.09
CA GLU A 430 -24.02 16.92 -35.54
C GLU A 430 -23.00 17.93 -36.08
N THR A 431 -22.79 19.07 -35.39
CA THR A 431 -21.80 20.07 -35.79
C THR A 431 -20.40 19.50 -35.76
N VAL A 432 -20.08 18.73 -34.71
CA VAL A 432 -18.76 18.08 -34.58
C VAL A 432 -18.56 17.04 -35.66
N ALA A 433 -19.56 16.18 -35.93
CA ALA A 433 -19.49 15.18 -36.99
C ALA A 433 -19.29 15.82 -38.37
N ASN A 434 -20.01 16.91 -38.68
CA ASN A 434 -19.86 17.64 -39.93
C ASN A 434 -18.46 18.23 -40.09
N GLU A 435 -17.87 18.77 -39.01
CA GLU A 435 -16.52 19.31 -39.02
C GLU A 435 -15.47 18.20 -39.26
N ILE A 436 -15.63 17.04 -38.60
CA ILE A 436 -14.79 15.87 -38.83
C ILE A 436 -14.89 15.42 -40.29
N LEU A 437 -16.11 15.30 -40.85
CA LEU A 437 -16.32 14.91 -42.24
C LEU A 437 -15.69 15.91 -43.21
N SER A 438 -15.80 17.21 -42.93
CA SER A 438 -15.14 18.27 -43.70
C SER A 438 -13.62 18.10 -43.70
N TYR A 439 -13.03 17.90 -42.52
CA TYR A 439 -11.60 17.71 -42.35
C TYR A 439 -11.07 16.48 -43.09
N LEU A 440 -11.83 15.37 -43.08
CA LEU A 440 -11.47 14.14 -43.80
C LEU A 440 -11.72 14.23 -45.32
N GLY A 441 -12.24 15.35 -45.84
CA GLY A 441 -12.59 15.50 -47.26
C GLY A 441 -13.85 14.72 -47.66
N MET A 442 -14.73 14.41 -46.70
CA MET A 442 -15.88 13.51 -46.81
C MET A 442 -17.24 14.21 -46.70
N SER A 443 -17.30 15.54 -46.85
CA SER A 443 -18.57 16.30 -46.74
C SER A 443 -19.69 15.77 -47.66
N LYS A 444 -19.33 15.18 -48.82
CA LYS A 444 -20.30 14.58 -49.75
C LYS A 444 -21.01 13.35 -49.20
N LEU A 445 -20.48 12.72 -48.16
CA LEU A 445 -21.05 11.53 -47.51
C LEU A 445 -21.92 11.89 -46.30
N GLN A 446 -22.20 13.17 -46.04
CA GLN A 446 -22.96 13.62 -44.88
C GLN A 446 -24.39 13.05 -44.83
N GLU A 447 -25.11 13.06 -45.96
CA GLU A 447 -26.45 12.47 -46.03
C GLU A 447 -26.42 10.95 -45.77
N ALA A 448 -25.45 10.26 -46.36
CA ALA A 448 -25.24 8.83 -46.12
C ALA A 448 -24.93 8.55 -44.64
N PHE A 449 -24.03 9.32 -44.03
CA PHE A 449 -23.68 9.21 -42.61
C PHE A 449 -24.91 9.37 -41.70
N ALA A 450 -25.74 10.40 -41.95
CA ALA A 450 -26.94 10.67 -41.17
C ALA A 450 -28.03 9.59 -41.36
N SER A 451 -28.08 8.95 -42.53
CA SER A 451 -29.05 7.89 -42.82
C SER A 451 -28.74 6.55 -42.16
N ILE A 452 -27.47 6.30 -41.80
CA ILE A 452 -27.04 5.02 -41.20
C ILE A 452 -27.37 5.04 -39.70
N PRO A 453 -28.16 4.08 -39.19
CA PRO A 453 -28.48 4.03 -37.77
C PRO A 453 -27.35 3.39 -36.95
N SER A 454 -27.16 3.85 -35.72
CA SER A 454 -26.41 3.10 -34.72
C SER A 454 -27.27 1.92 -34.21
N GLN A 455 -26.78 0.68 -34.29
CA GLN A 455 -27.56 -0.51 -33.89
C GLN A 455 -26.91 -1.25 -32.72
N GLY A 456 -27.68 -1.45 -31.64
CA GLY A 456 -27.20 -2.15 -30.44
C GLY A 456 -26.09 -1.41 -29.67
N GLY A 457 -25.90 -0.12 -29.94
CA GLY A 457 -24.81 0.70 -29.39
C GLY A 457 -23.50 0.62 -30.17
N VAL A 458 -23.50 0.04 -31.37
CA VAL A 458 -22.36 0.07 -32.30
C VAL A 458 -22.50 1.31 -33.20
N PRO A 459 -21.48 2.17 -33.29
CA PRO A 459 -21.51 3.40 -34.09
C PRO A 459 -21.21 3.12 -35.58
N LEU A 460 -22.11 2.39 -36.25
CA LEU A 460 -21.98 1.98 -37.65
C LEU A 460 -21.68 3.14 -38.64
N PRO A 461 -22.19 4.37 -38.48
CA PRO A 461 -21.85 5.50 -39.36
C PRO A 461 -20.35 5.78 -39.42
N TRP A 462 -19.65 5.71 -38.28
CA TRP A 462 -18.21 5.97 -38.23
C TRP A 462 -17.37 4.85 -38.82
N TYR A 463 -17.82 3.59 -38.74
CA TYR A 463 -17.18 2.48 -39.45
C TYR A 463 -17.30 2.64 -40.97
N PHE A 464 -18.45 3.10 -41.46
CA PHE A 464 -18.64 3.42 -42.88
C PHE A 464 -17.67 4.52 -43.35
N ILE A 465 -17.59 5.63 -42.61
CA ILE A 465 -16.68 6.75 -42.94
C ILE A 465 -15.22 6.32 -42.89
N ALA A 466 -14.80 5.61 -41.84
CA ALA A 466 -13.43 5.12 -41.73
C ALA A 466 -13.06 4.15 -42.87
N GLY A 467 -13.98 3.25 -43.23
CA GLY A 467 -13.82 2.34 -44.37
C GLY A 467 -13.63 3.08 -45.69
N LYS A 468 -14.48 4.06 -45.98
CA LYS A 468 -14.35 4.91 -47.18
C LYS A 468 -13.06 5.71 -47.19
N TYR A 469 -12.61 6.18 -46.02
CA TYR A 469 -11.39 6.98 -45.92
C TYR A 469 -10.17 6.16 -46.29
N LEU A 470 -10.08 4.94 -45.76
CA LEU A 470 -8.98 4.03 -46.06
C LEU A 470 -9.04 3.47 -47.48
N LEU A 471 -10.22 3.32 -48.08
CA LEU A 471 -10.34 2.98 -49.49
C LEU A 471 -9.68 4.06 -50.40
N GLN A 472 -9.85 5.34 -50.06
CA GLN A 472 -9.23 6.46 -50.77
C GLN A 472 -7.74 6.66 -50.41
N ASN A 473 -7.28 6.06 -49.31
CA ASN A 473 -5.96 6.26 -48.72
C ASN A 473 -5.27 4.92 -48.36
N SER A 474 -5.37 3.91 -49.23
CA SER A 474 -5.01 2.51 -48.92
C SER A 474 -3.53 2.30 -48.54
N GLY A 475 -2.64 3.21 -48.96
CA GLY A 475 -1.21 3.17 -48.67
C GLY A 475 -0.79 3.67 -47.28
N LYS A 476 -1.70 4.20 -46.45
CA LYS A 476 -1.35 4.76 -45.13
C LYS A 476 -1.00 3.70 -44.10
N ASP A 477 0.20 3.76 -43.52
CA ASP A 477 0.59 2.83 -42.46
C ASP A 477 0.10 3.29 -41.07
N GLU A 478 0.49 2.58 -40.00
CA GLU A 478 0.12 2.96 -38.63
C GLU A 478 0.65 4.34 -38.23
N ASN A 479 1.84 4.72 -38.69
CA ASN A 479 2.43 6.00 -38.37
C ASN A 479 1.65 7.14 -39.05
N ASP A 480 1.22 6.93 -40.29
CA ASP A 480 0.31 7.85 -40.98
C ASP A 480 -1.03 7.99 -40.25
N MET A 481 -1.56 6.89 -39.70
CA MET A 481 -2.78 6.93 -38.88
C MET A 481 -2.57 7.70 -37.58
N ARG A 482 -1.41 7.56 -36.93
CA ARG A 482 -1.06 8.34 -35.72
C ARG A 482 -0.99 9.82 -36.04
N ILE A 483 -0.32 10.20 -37.13
CA ILE A 483 -0.26 11.58 -37.59
C ILE A 483 -1.67 12.12 -37.86
N LEU A 484 -2.51 11.37 -38.58
CA LEU A 484 -3.89 11.76 -38.85
C LEU A 484 -4.68 12.04 -37.56
N PHE A 485 -4.54 11.21 -36.52
CA PHE A 485 -5.25 11.42 -35.24
C PHE A 485 -4.74 12.69 -34.54
N GLU A 486 -3.44 12.96 -34.58
CA GLU A 486 -2.89 14.20 -34.03
C GLU A 486 -3.41 15.42 -34.78
N GLU A 487 -3.50 15.36 -36.11
CA GLU A 487 -3.98 16.46 -36.93
C GLU A 487 -5.48 16.71 -36.71
N ILE A 488 -6.30 15.66 -36.64
CA ILE A 488 -7.73 15.76 -36.28
C ILE A 488 -7.88 16.37 -34.89
N THR A 489 -7.10 15.90 -33.90
CA THR A 489 -7.12 16.45 -32.54
C THR A 489 -6.82 17.94 -32.54
N LYS A 490 -5.73 18.35 -33.20
CA LYS A 490 -5.31 19.76 -33.31
C LYS A 490 -6.35 20.61 -34.03
N HIS A 491 -6.97 20.08 -35.08
CA HIS A 491 -8.01 20.80 -35.84
C HIS A 491 -9.27 20.99 -35.00
N ILE A 492 -9.83 19.91 -34.46
CA ILE A 492 -11.09 19.96 -33.69
C ILE A 492 -10.94 20.81 -32.43
N THR A 493 -9.86 20.64 -31.68
CA THR A 493 -9.61 21.47 -30.48
C THR A 493 -9.47 22.95 -30.81
N LYS A 494 -8.86 23.28 -31.96
CA LYS A 494 -8.75 24.66 -32.44
C LYS A 494 -10.12 25.23 -32.85
N VAL A 495 -10.92 24.49 -33.61
CA VAL A 495 -12.24 24.94 -34.08
C VAL A 495 -13.19 25.18 -32.92
N PHE A 496 -13.19 24.31 -31.91
CA PHE A 496 -14.11 24.39 -30.77
C PHE A 496 -13.49 25.04 -29.52
N ALA A 497 -12.32 25.69 -29.63
CA ALA A 497 -11.58 26.25 -28.50
C ALA A 497 -12.43 27.21 -27.66
N GLU A 498 -13.11 28.16 -28.30
CA GLU A 498 -13.98 29.12 -27.60
C GLU A 498 -15.19 28.44 -26.94
N THR A 499 -15.78 27.43 -27.60
CA THR A 499 -16.93 26.69 -27.05
C THR A 499 -16.53 25.90 -25.81
N ILE A 500 -15.35 25.28 -25.83
CA ILE A 500 -14.79 24.53 -24.71
C ILE A 500 -14.45 25.47 -23.54
N GLN A 501 -13.82 26.62 -23.81
CA GLN A 501 -13.42 27.58 -22.77
C GLN A 501 -14.62 28.25 -22.08
N ASN A 502 -15.72 28.47 -22.80
CA ASN A 502 -16.90 29.18 -22.27
C ASN A 502 -17.83 28.29 -21.42
N GLN A 503 -17.58 26.98 -21.33
CA GLN A 503 -18.39 26.07 -20.53
C GLN A 503 -17.92 26.01 -19.07
N PRO A 504 -18.83 26.04 -18.09
CA PRO A 504 -18.46 25.90 -16.69
C PRO A 504 -17.87 24.51 -16.44
N GLN A 505 -16.61 24.48 -15.99
CA GLN A 505 -15.98 23.23 -15.59
C GLN A 505 -16.62 22.70 -14.31
N SER A 506 -17.00 21.42 -14.29
CA SER A 506 -17.50 20.79 -13.07
C SER A 506 -16.37 20.65 -12.05
N ASP A 507 -16.57 21.18 -10.84
CA ASP A 507 -15.65 20.93 -9.74
C ASP A 507 -15.90 19.54 -9.16
N ASN A 508 -15.07 18.57 -9.57
CA ASN A 508 -15.18 17.19 -9.12
C ASN A 508 -14.58 16.94 -7.73
N PHE A 509 -13.96 17.95 -7.09
CA PHE A 509 -13.21 17.78 -5.84
C PHE A 509 -13.81 18.53 -4.64
N THR A 510 -14.99 19.14 -4.74
CA THR A 510 -15.64 19.84 -3.62
C THR A 510 -15.74 18.97 -2.36
N ILE A 511 -16.13 17.70 -2.50
CA ILE A 511 -16.24 16.74 -1.38
C ILE A 511 -14.89 16.54 -0.70
N LEU A 512 -13.80 16.46 -1.48
CA LEU A 512 -12.46 16.29 -0.92
C LEU A 512 -12.05 17.53 -0.13
N ARG A 513 -12.34 18.72 -0.64
CA ARG A 513 -12.06 19.97 0.09
C ARG A 513 -12.79 20.03 1.42
N ASP A 514 -14.09 19.73 1.40
CA ASP A 514 -14.90 19.71 2.62
C ASP A 514 -14.42 18.65 3.61
N TYR A 515 -14.02 17.49 3.10
CA TYR A 515 -13.44 16.42 3.90
C TYR A 515 -12.14 16.84 4.59
N VAL A 516 -11.21 17.44 3.84
CA VAL A 516 -9.92 17.90 4.37
C VAL A 516 -10.14 18.93 5.49
N LYS A 517 -11.02 19.91 5.26
CA LYS A 517 -11.38 20.93 6.26
C LYS A 517 -11.99 20.37 7.55
N GLN A 518 -12.62 19.19 7.48
CA GLN A 518 -13.25 18.55 8.64
C GLN A 518 -12.32 17.60 9.40
N THR A 519 -11.30 17.06 8.73
CA THR A 519 -10.50 15.94 9.24
C THR A 519 -9.05 16.26 9.51
N VAL A 520 -8.49 17.31 8.90
CA VAL A 520 -7.11 17.73 9.10
C VAL A 520 -7.02 18.74 10.24
N ASP A 521 -6.09 18.50 11.15
CA ASP A 521 -5.64 19.44 12.18
C ASP A 521 -4.15 19.73 12.02
N ILE A 522 -3.75 21.00 12.11
CA ILE A 522 -2.35 21.44 12.15
C ILE A 522 -2.16 22.26 13.43
N ASN A 523 -1.34 21.77 14.36
CA ASN A 523 -1.06 22.44 15.63
C ASN A 523 -2.32 22.94 16.40
N GLY A 524 -3.46 22.25 16.30
CA GLY A 524 -4.71 22.64 16.96
C GLY A 524 -5.46 23.80 16.30
N HIS A 525 -4.99 24.31 15.14
CA HIS A 525 -5.59 25.47 14.47
C HIS A 525 -6.83 25.10 13.66
N GLN A 526 -6.91 23.85 13.18
CA GLN A 526 -8.07 23.35 12.45
C GLN A 526 -8.74 22.29 13.31
N GLY A 527 -9.76 22.69 14.04
CA GLY A 527 -10.52 21.77 14.89
C GLY A 527 -11.22 20.72 14.03
N ILE A 528 -10.96 19.45 14.30
CA ILE A 528 -11.69 18.32 13.71
C ILE A 528 -13.18 18.50 14.04
N ARG A 529 -14.03 18.62 13.02
CA ARG A 529 -15.48 18.79 13.18
C ARG A 529 -16.20 17.53 12.72
N GLN A 530 -16.75 16.78 13.67
CA GLN A 530 -17.68 15.69 13.38
C GLN A 530 -19.12 16.13 13.64
N ASP A 531 -19.97 16.07 12.63
CA ASP A 531 -21.41 16.30 12.77
C ASP A 531 -22.14 14.98 13.07
N PHE A 532 -22.07 14.57 14.34
CA PHE A 532 -22.72 13.35 14.83
C PHE A 532 -24.23 13.35 14.58
N GLN A 533 -24.89 14.51 14.64
CA GLN A 533 -26.33 14.59 14.43
C GLN A 533 -26.67 14.25 12.97
N THR A 534 -25.91 14.76 12.02
CA THR A 534 -26.06 14.41 10.60
C THR A 534 -25.76 12.93 10.36
N GLU A 535 -24.72 12.38 10.98
CA GLU A 535 -24.37 10.96 10.89
C GLU A 535 -25.50 10.05 11.40
N LEU A 536 -25.97 10.30 12.62
CA LEU A 536 -27.06 9.54 13.24
C LEU A 536 -28.35 9.64 12.40
N THR A 537 -28.69 10.84 11.94
CA THR A 537 -29.88 11.07 11.10
C THR A 537 -29.82 10.23 9.82
N ARG A 538 -28.67 10.23 9.13
CA ARG A 538 -28.47 9.42 7.92
C ARG A 538 -28.54 7.93 8.25
N TYR A 539 -27.82 7.47 9.27
CA TYR A 539 -27.89 6.07 9.70
C TYR A 539 -29.33 5.61 9.92
N THR A 540 -30.13 6.38 10.66
CA THR A 540 -31.56 6.09 10.86
C THR A 540 -32.34 6.07 9.54
N ASN A 541 -32.08 7.01 8.62
CA ASN A 541 -32.74 7.05 7.32
C ASN A 541 -32.37 5.87 6.41
N THR A 542 -31.16 5.30 6.51
CA THR A 542 -30.77 4.10 5.75
C THR A 542 -31.58 2.85 6.11
N LYS A 543 -32.16 2.82 7.32
CA LYS A 543 -32.99 1.71 7.80
C LYS A 543 -34.46 1.84 7.38
N LYS A 544 -34.88 2.99 6.85
CA LYS A 544 -36.26 3.21 6.37
C LYS A 544 -36.48 2.54 5.02
N VAL A 545 -37.72 2.14 4.75
CA VAL A 545 -38.18 1.66 3.43
C VAL A 545 -39.16 2.68 2.85
N GLY A 546 -38.99 3.06 1.58
CA GLY A 546 -39.88 4.01 0.89
C GLY A 546 -39.41 5.48 0.94
N ARG A 547 -40.36 6.42 1.05
CA ARG A 547 -40.09 7.87 0.98
C ARG A 547 -39.23 8.32 2.17
N GLY A 548 -38.13 9.02 1.89
CA GLY A 548 -37.16 9.45 2.90
C GLY A 548 -36.18 8.35 3.33
N SER A 549 -36.13 7.22 2.62
CA SER A 549 -35.06 6.24 2.78
C SER A 549 -33.77 6.74 2.12
N ASP A 550 -32.67 6.65 2.85
CA ASP A 550 -31.33 6.94 2.33
C ASP A 550 -30.61 5.64 1.93
N LYS A 551 -29.46 5.75 1.26
CA LYS A 551 -28.56 4.64 0.96
C LYS A 551 -27.38 4.68 1.92
N GLY A 552 -27.09 3.55 2.55
CA GLY A 552 -25.88 3.42 3.38
C GLY A 552 -24.68 3.03 2.52
N CYS A 553 -23.50 3.60 2.81
CA CYS A 553 -22.27 3.16 2.16
C CYS A 553 -21.90 1.72 2.59
N SER A 554 -21.82 0.79 1.64
CA SER A 554 -21.48 -0.61 1.91
C SER A 554 -20.06 -0.81 2.43
N LEU A 555 -19.15 0.12 2.18
CA LEU A 555 -17.77 0.07 2.66
C LEU A 555 -17.67 0.65 4.08
N CYS A 556 -17.77 1.97 4.25
CA CYS A 556 -17.44 2.62 5.52
C CYS A 556 -18.64 3.00 6.41
N SER A 557 -19.88 2.90 5.94
CA SER A 557 -21.08 3.40 6.67
C SER A 557 -21.07 4.92 6.99
N SER A 558 -20.14 5.70 6.44
CA SER A 558 -19.95 7.12 6.80
C SER A 558 -21.18 7.99 6.53
N ALA A 559 -21.21 9.16 7.17
CA ALA A 559 -22.20 10.21 6.97
C ALA A 559 -22.15 10.90 5.59
N PHE A 560 -21.25 10.56 4.67
CA PHE A 560 -21.17 11.21 3.35
C PHE A 560 -22.31 10.79 2.40
N GLN A 561 -22.61 11.64 1.42
CA GLN A 561 -23.71 11.37 0.48
C GLN A 561 -23.42 10.10 -0.30
N THR A 562 -24.43 9.23 -0.39
CA THR A 562 -24.31 7.90 -0.97
C THR A 562 -25.11 7.81 -2.26
N GLN A 563 -24.48 7.24 -3.29
CA GLN A 563 -25.11 6.97 -4.58
C GLN A 563 -25.03 5.48 -4.91
N GLU A 564 -25.82 5.01 -5.87
CA GLU A 564 -25.66 3.65 -6.38
C GLU A 564 -24.36 3.53 -7.15
N SER A 565 -23.60 2.47 -6.86
CA SER A 565 -22.37 2.17 -7.59
C SER A 565 -22.66 1.82 -9.06
N SER A 566 -21.83 2.38 -9.95
CA SER A 566 -21.66 1.94 -11.33
C SER A 566 -20.42 1.05 -11.47
N GLU A 567 -20.24 0.40 -12.62
CA GLU A 567 -19.02 -0.36 -12.92
C GLU A 567 -17.77 0.53 -13.04
N THR A 568 -17.95 1.83 -13.33
CA THR A 568 -16.86 2.81 -13.41
C THR A 568 -16.47 3.39 -12.05
N ASP A 569 -17.34 3.25 -11.04
CA ASP A 569 -17.19 3.90 -9.73
C ASP A 569 -16.45 3.05 -8.69
N VAL A 570 -16.33 1.73 -8.91
CA VAL A 570 -15.78 0.77 -7.94
C VAL A 570 -14.88 -0.27 -8.61
N ILE A 571 -13.98 -0.88 -7.83
CA ILE A 571 -13.07 -1.94 -8.32
C ILE A 571 -13.74 -3.32 -8.39
N PHE A 572 -14.82 -3.54 -7.65
CA PHE A 572 -15.56 -4.80 -7.55
C PHE A 572 -16.87 -4.73 -8.36
N ALA A 573 -17.59 -5.84 -8.51
CA ALA A 573 -18.84 -5.83 -9.25
C ALA A 573 -19.93 -5.05 -8.45
N PRO A 574 -20.62 -4.08 -9.06
CA PRO A 574 -21.56 -3.21 -8.34
C PRO A 574 -22.84 -3.94 -7.88
N GLN A 575 -23.11 -5.13 -8.43
CA GLN A 575 -24.32 -5.93 -8.18
C GLN A 575 -24.10 -7.09 -7.19
N VAL A 576 -23.19 -6.93 -6.23
CA VAL A 576 -23.01 -7.93 -5.17
C VAL A 576 -23.84 -7.58 -3.94
N PHE A 577 -24.45 -8.60 -3.35
CA PHE A 577 -25.21 -8.49 -2.11
C PHE A 577 -24.45 -7.72 -1.02
N SER A 578 -25.20 -6.94 -0.23
CA SER A 578 -24.69 -6.20 0.92
C SER A 578 -25.71 -6.25 2.04
N HIS A 579 -25.28 -6.69 3.23
CA HIS A 579 -26.12 -6.68 4.44
C HIS A 579 -26.52 -5.26 4.89
N LYS A 580 -25.95 -4.20 4.28
CA LYS A 580 -26.36 -2.81 4.55
C LYS A 580 -27.59 -2.37 3.75
N ASN A 581 -28.01 -3.14 2.74
CA ASN A 581 -29.29 -2.92 2.08
C ASN A 581 -30.43 -3.48 2.94
N PRO A 582 -31.61 -2.82 3.00
CA PRO A 582 -32.76 -3.40 3.70
C PRO A 582 -33.15 -4.74 3.07
N ILE A 583 -33.44 -5.73 3.93
CA ILE A 583 -33.94 -7.05 3.52
C ILE A 583 -35.25 -6.83 2.72
N ASN A 584 -35.44 -7.59 1.64
CA ASN A 584 -36.60 -7.51 0.72
C ASN A 584 -36.79 -6.17 -0.01
N SER A 585 -35.79 -5.30 -0.08
CA SER A 585 -35.92 -3.99 -0.77
C SER A 585 -35.82 -4.03 -2.30
N GLY A 586 -35.57 -5.20 -2.91
CA GLY A 586 -35.29 -5.33 -4.34
C GLY A 586 -34.03 -4.60 -4.83
N ARG A 587 -33.26 -3.99 -3.91
CA ARG A 587 -32.05 -3.22 -4.21
C ARG A 587 -30.87 -4.16 -4.48
N VAL A 588 -30.50 -4.26 -5.76
CA VAL A 588 -29.39 -5.13 -6.22
C VAL A 588 -28.04 -4.42 -6.16
N ARG A 589 -28.01 -3.09 -6.34
CA ARG A 589 -26.76 -2.30 -6.34
C ARG A 589 -26.39 -1.80 -4.96
N ARG A 590 -25.08 -1.75 -4.69
CA ARG A 590 -24.53 -1.22 -3.43
C ARG A 590 -24.57 0.31 -3.43
N GLY A 591 -24.92 0.88 -2.28
CA GLY A 591 -24.68 2.30 -2.00
C GLY A 591 -23.20 2.53 -1.68
N ILE A 592 -22.56 3.48 -2.36
CA ILE A 592 -21.19 3.91 -2.07
C ILE A 592 -21.17 5.43 -1.83
N CYS A 593 -20.52 5.87 -0.75
CA CYS A 593 -20.38 7.31 -0.49
C CYS A 593 -19.33 7.93 -1.39
N GLN A 594 -19.44 9.24 -1.63
CA GLN A 594 -18.53 9.97 -2.53
C GLN A 594 -17.04 9.84 -2.13
N LEU A 595 -16.72 9.78 -0.83
CA LEU A 595 -15.33 9.54 -0.39
C LEU A 595 -14.84 8.13 -0.65
N CYS A 596 -15.67 7.10 -0.41
CA CYS A 596 -15.30 5.73 -0.77
C CYS A 596 -15.18 5.57 -2.30
N LYS A 597 -16.01 6.26 -3.08
CA LYS A 597 -15.86 6.31 -4.54
C LYS A 597 -14.51 6.93 -4.93
N LEU A 598 -14.11 8.03 -4.28
CA LEU A 598 -12.80 8.64 -4.47
C LEU A 598 -11.66 7.68 -4.08
N GLU A 599 -11.74 7.00 -2.93
CA GLU A 599 -10.75 5.99 -2.51
C GLU A 599 -10.66 4.82 -3.50
N MET A 600 -11.79 4.32 -4.01
CA MET A 600 -11.80 3.25 -5.02
C MET A 600 -11.21 3.72 -6.35
N MET A 601 -11.52 4.95 -6.77
CA MET A 601 -10.92 5.57 -7.95
C MET A 601 -9.40 5.67 -7.78
N LEU A 602 -8.91 6.19 -6.64
CA LEU A 602 -7.48 6.25 -6.36
C LEU A 602 -6.84 4.86 -6.44
N ARG A 603 -7.51 3.82 -5.94
CA ARG A 603 -7.00 2.44 -6.07
C ARG A 603 -6.92 1.95 -7.51
N GLN A 604 -7.88 2.29 -8.37
CA GLN A 604 -7.78 1.96 -9.80
C GLN A 604 -6.61 2.66 -10.49
N ILE A 605 -6.32 3.89 -10.08
CA ILE A 605 -5.33 4.74 -10.74
C ILE A 605 -3.91 4.48 -10.21
N LEU A 606 -3.75 4.34 -8.89
CA LEU A 606 -2.47 4.36 -8.19
C LEU A 606 -1.99 2.98 -7.72
N ILE A 607 -2.83 1.93 -7.78
CA ILE A 607 -2.35 0.57 -7.54
C ILE A 607 -1.62 0.05 -8.77
N ARG A 608 -0.37 -0.34 -8.57
CA ARG A 608 0.40 -1.15 -9.49
C ARG A 608 -0.03 -2.60 -9.37
N SER A 609 -0.44 -3.19 -10.49
CA SER A 609 -0.68 -4.62 -10.64
C SER A 609 -0.60 -4.99 -12.11
N ARG A 610 -0.08 -6.18 -12.40
CA ARG A 610 -0.08 -6.75 -13.76
C ARG A 610 -1.49 -6.94 -14.34
N TRP A 611 -2.50 -7.08 -13.48
CA TRP A 611 -3.78 -7.69 -13.87
C TRP A 611 -4.92 -6.69 -14.13
N ASN A 612 -4.72 -5.38 -13.88
CA ASN A 612 -5.74 -4.32 -14.04
C ASN A 612 -7.16 -4.78 -13.65
N LEU A 613 -7.26 -5.45 -12.50
CA LEU A 613 -8.43 -6.21 -12.09
C LEU A 613 -9.59 -5.27 -11.72
N ILE A 614 -10.71 -5.44 -12.42
CA ILE A 614 -11.98 -4.75 -12.12
C ILE A 614 -13.16 -5.72 -12.22
N GLY A 615 -14.26 -5.40 -11.54
CA GLY A 615 -15.53 -6.12 -11.64
C GLY A 615 -15.39 -7.61 -11.32
N ALA A 616 -15.91 -8.47 -12.22
CA ALA A 616 -15.85 -9.91 -12.06
C ALA A 616 -14.41 -10.47 -12.03
N GLY A 617 -13.47 -9.83 -12.74
CA GLY A 617 -12.06 -10.22 -12.71
C GLY A 617 -11.46 -10.01 -11.32
N TYR A 618 -11.74 -8.85 -10.70
CA TYR A 618 -11.34 -8.55 -9.33
C TYR A 618 -11.90 -9.53 -8.31
N GLU A 619 -13.17 -9.92 -8.44
CA GLU A 619 -13.81 -10.86 -7.52
C GLU A 619 -13.29 -12.29 -7.69
N SER A 620 -12.97 -12.68 -8.92
CA SER A 620 -12.53 -14.04 -9.24
C SER A 620 -11.23 -14.45 -8.55
N VAL A 621 -10.38 -13.49 -8.18
CA VAL A 621 -9.08 -13.75 -7.54
C VAL A 621 -9.13 -13.69 -6.01
N LYS A 622 -10.30 -13.39 -5.40
CA LYS A 622 -10.54 -13.41 -3.95
C LYS A 622 -9.47 -12.70 -3.11
N ILE A 623 -9.14 -11.44 -3.47
CA ILE A 623 -8.06 -10.67 -2.83
C ILE A 623 -8.24 -10.54 -1.31
N LYS A 624 -7.14 -10.76 -0.57
CA LYS A 624 -7.00 -10.34 0.84
C LYS A 624 -6.03 -9.18 0.94
N TRP A 625 -6.26 -8.29 1.87
CA TRP A 625 -5.44 -7.12 2.13
C TRP A 625 -4.59 -7.33 3.37
N ILE A 626 -3.31 -6.97 3.26
CA ILE A 626 -2.40 -6.80 4.40
C ILE A 626 -2.22 -5.31 4.61
N TYR A 627 -2.50 -4.84 5.82
CA TYR A 627 -2.25 -3.48 6.28
C TYR A 627 -1.13 -3.49 7.30
N LEU A 628 -0.10 -2.66 7.07
CA LEU A 628 1.07 -2.51 7.92
C LEU A 628 0.94 -1.20 8.70
N TYR A 629 0.86 -1.32 10.03
CA TYR A 629 0.86 -0.19 10.95
C TYR A 629 2.21 -0.15 11.68
N PRO A 630 2.86 1.01 11.79
CA PRO A 630 4.06 1.11 12.60
C PRO A 630 3.79 0.72 14.05
N SER A 631 4.81 0.19 14.71
CA SER A 631 4.83 0.01 16.17
C SER A 631 4.94 1.39 16.83
N TYR A 632 3.81 2.08 16.93
CA TYR A 632 3.62 3.51 17.22
C TYR A 632 3.93 4.44 16.04
N PHE A 633 5.17 4.52 15.56
CA PHE A 633 5.57 5.38 14.43
C PHE A 633 6.75 4.80 13.65
N PHE A 634 6.97 5.33 12.45
CA PHE A 634 8.25 5.24 11.75
C PHE A 634 9.07 6.53 11.97
N THR A 635 10.38 6.40 11.89
CA THR A 635 11.38 7.48 11.81
C THR A 635 11.73 7.72 10.33
N PRO A 636 12.45 8.79 9.95
CA PRO A 636 12.89 8.97 8.56
C PRO A 636 13.64 7.75 8.01
N GLU A 637 14.56 7.20 8.79
CA GLU A 637 15.41 6.07 8.44
C GLU A 637 14.57 4.80 8.26
N THR A 638 13.74 4.46 9.25
CA THR A 638 12.89 3.27 9.18
C THR A 638 11.78 3.39 8.12
N SER A 639 11.29 4.60 7.82
CA SER A 639 10.32 4.86 6.75
C SER A 639 10.91 4.59 5.37
N GLU A 640 12.18 4.94 5.16
CA GLU A 640 12.89 4.63 3.91
C GLU A 640 13.10 3.12 3.75
N VAL A 641 13.54 2.44 4.82
CA VAL A 641 13.72 0.98 4.81
C VAL A 641 12.42 0.27 4.47
N ILE A 642 11.33 0.55 5.18
CA ILE A 642 10.04 -0.10 4.88
C ILE A 642 9.51 0.28 3.50
N GLY A 643 9.75 1.50 3.02
CA GLY A 643 9.38 1.92 1.66
C GLY A 643 10.05 1.08 0.59
N LYS A 644 11.37 0.90 0.69
CA LYS A 644 12.16 0.03 -0.21
C LYS A 644 11.75 -1.43 -0.07
N ALA A 645 11.57 -1.91 1.16
CA ALA A 645 11.14 -3.26 1.45
C ALA A 645 9.76 -3.59 0.85
N TYR A 646 8.81 -2.66 1.00
CA TYR A 646 7.47 -2.77 0.44
C TYR A 646 7.48 -2.80 -1.10
N GLN A 647 8.31 -1.96 -1.74
CA GLN A 647 8.43 -1.98 -3.20
C GLN A 647 8.97 -3.31 -3.72
N ASN A 648 9.92 -3.91 -2.99
CA ASN A 648 10.57 -5.17 -3.36
C ASN A 648 9.83 -6.43 -2.87
N LEU A 649 8.78 -6.30 -2.05
CA LEU A 649 7.99 -7.44 -1.55
C LEU A 649 7.43 -8.30 -2.70
N LYS A 650 8.03 -9.45 -3.01
CA LYS A 650 7.54 -10.35 -4.07
C LYS A 650 6.53 -11.35 -3.50
N SER A 651 5.85 -12.09 -4.40
CA SER A 651 5.13 -13.29 -3.98
C SER A 651 6.16 -14.31 -3.46
N LEU A 652 6.00 -14.75 -2.21
CA LEU A 652 6.94 -15.67 -1.56
C LEU A 652 7.01 -17.03 -2.27
N ASP A 653 8.20 -17.61 -2.36
CA ASP A 653 8.37 -19.03 -2.60
C ASP A 653 8.15 -19.81 -1.30
N PHE A 654 7.02 -20.51 -1.23
CA PHE A 654 6.72 -21.35 -0.08
C PHE A 654 7.79 -22.43 0.16
N PHE A 655 8.40 -22.96 -0.91
CA PHE A 655 9.41 -24.02 -0.77
C PHE A 655 10.72 -23.50 -0.15
N GLY A 656 11.09 -22.24 -0.41
CA GLY A 656 12.21 -21.56 0.25
C GLY A 656 11.98 -21.44 1.77
N ILE A 657 10.80 -20.97 2.17
CA ILE A 657 10.41 -20.85 3.59
C ILE A 657 10.43 -22.21 4.28
N ARG A 658 9.79 -23.21 3.65
CA ARG A 658 9.78 -24.60 4.12
C ARG A 658 11.19 -25.14 4.38
N ARG A 659 12.11 -24.91 3.44
CA ARG A 659 13.49 -25.40 3.54
C ARG A 659 14.22 -24.82 4.75
N LYS A 660 14.04 -23.54 5.07
CA LYS A 660 14.69 -22.91 6.23
C LYS A 660 14.09 -23.41 7.55
N LEU A 661 12.76 -23.50 7.66
CA LEU A 661 12.09 -24.00 8.87
C LEU A 661 12.44 -25.48 9.16
N HIS A 662 12.51 -26.34 8.13
CA HIS A 662 12.91 -27.74 8.33
C HIS A 662 14.36 -27.92 8.79
N LYS A 663 15.24 -26.94 8.60
CA LYS A 663 16.61 -26.98 9.13
C LYS A 663 16.69 -26.64 10.63
N GLY A 664 15.54 -26.44 11.30
CA GLY A 664 15.50 -26.06 12.72
C GLY A 664 15.95 -24.61 12.97
N LYS A 665 15.99 -23.77 11.93
CA LYS A 665 16.27 -22.34 12.07
C LYS A 665 15.08 -21.64 12.77
N ALA A 666 15.37 -20.63 13.58
CA ALA A 666 14.36 -19.86 14.31
C ALA A 666 13.51 -19.03 13.33
N ALA A 667 12.33 -18.57 13.76
CA ALA A 667 11.50 -17.73 12.89
C ALA A 667 12.21 -16.44 12.44
N THR A 668 13.10 -15.91 13.28
CA THR A 668 13.90 -14.70 12.99
C THR A 668 14.92 -14.91 11.86
N ASP A 669 15.39 -16.14 11.64
CA ASP A 669 16.31 -16.47 10.54
C ASP A 669 15.60 -16.46 9.16
N LEU A 670 14.27 -16.34 9.12
CA LEU A 670 13.50 -16.22 7.88
C LEU A 670 13.63 -14.84 7.24
N ILE A 671 14.10 -13.83 7.97
CA ILE A 671 14.32 -12.48 7.43
C ILE A 671 15.43 -12.51 6.35
N GLU A 672 16.31 -13.49 6.41
CA GLU A 672 17.41 -13.71 5.44
C GLU A 672 16.95 -14.44 4.15
N LEU A 673 15.66 -14.68 3.93
CA LEU A 673 15.20 -15.31 2.68
C LEU A 673 15.29 -14.32 1.52
N ASP A 674 15.71 -14.79 0.34
CA ASP A 674 15.82 -13.97 -0.88
C ASP A 674 14.55 -13.18 -1.21
N GLU A 675 13.38 -13.68 -0.84
CA GLU A 675 12.10 -12.99 -1.04
C GLU A 675 11.86 -11.82 -0.08
N PHE A 676 12.59 -11.78 1.03
CA PHE A 676 12.75 -10.63 1.93
C PHE A 676 14.09 -9.90 1.72
N ILE A 677 15.01 -10.46 0.91
CA ILE A 677 16.21 -9.76 0.45
C ILE A 677 15.78 -8.68 -0.52
N ILE A 678 16.07 -7.46 -0.09
CA ILE A 678 15.72 -6.27 -0.82
C ILE A 678 16.82 -6.03 -1.83
N ASP A 679 16.49 -6.34 -3.08
CA ASP A 679 17.32 -5.97 -4.22
C ASP A 679 17.53 -4.45 -4.21
N THR A 680 18.79 -4.03 -4.27
CA THR A 680 19.14 -2.60 -4.30
C THR A 680 18.88 -1.99 -5.68
N GLU A 681 18.70 -2.83 -6.70
CA GLU A 681 18.30 -2.41 -8.03
C GLU A 681 16.80 -2.12 -8.13
N THR A 682 16.42 -1.26 -9.08
CA THR A 682 15.01 -0.86 -9.23
C THR A 682 14.21 -2.07 -9.72
N PRO A 683 13.20 -2.57 -8.99
CA PRO A 683 12.51 -3.80 -9.36
C PRO A 683 11.88 -3.70 -10.76
N ASP A 684 11.99 -4.78 -11.54
CA ASP A 684 11.33 -4.92 -12.85
C ASP A 684 9.82 -4.69 -12.68
N ARG A 685 9.36 -3.52 -13.14
CA ARG A 685 8.01 -3.00 -12.87
C ARG A 685 6.93 -3.77 -13.64
N GLU A 686 7.28 -4.63 -14.59
CA GLU A 686 6.32 -5.31 -15.48
C GLU A 686 5.69 -6.59 -14.88
N LYS A 687 6.27 -7.16 -13.81
CA LYS A 687 5.85 -8.47 -13.27
C LYS A 687 5.31 -8.43 -11.83
N GLU A 688 4.64 -7.35 -11.46
CA GLU A 688 4.05 -7.19 -10.12
C GLU A 688 2.75 -8.02 -9.97
N ASN A 689 2.82 -9.08 -9.16
CA ASN A 689 1.67 -9.95 -8.85
C ASN A 689 0.83 -9.43 -7.68
N LEU A 690 1.39 -8.61 -6.79
CA LEU A 690 0.65 -8.00 -5.69
C LEU A 690 -0.04 -6.71 -6.15
N LEU A 691 -1.05 -6.28 -5.41
CA LEU A 691 -1.69 -4.98 -5.60
C LEU A 691 -1.03 -4.00 -4.65
N LYS A 692 -0.04 -3.24 -5.13
CA LYS A 692 0.73 -2.29 -4.31
C LYS A 692 0.51 -0.84 -4.72
N MET A 693 0.66 0.09 -3.79
CA MET A 693 0.71 1.52 -4.09
C MET A 693 2.07 1.90 -4.67
N ASP A 694 2.06 2.72 -5.72
CA ASP A 694 3.27 3.24 -6.33
C ASP A 694 3.52 4.68 -5.86
N PHE A 695 4.46 4.86 -4.94
CA PHE A 695 4.88 6.17 -4.43
C PHE A 695 6.00 6.75 -5.29
N SER A 696 6.06 8.07 -5.43
CA SER A 696 7.25 8.70 -6.01
C SER A 696 8.41 8.63 -5.00
N THR A 697 9.65 8.80 -5.47
CA THR A 697 10.85 8.79 -4.62
C THR A 697 10.85 9.89 -3.56
N ASN A 698 10.09 10.97 -3.76
CA ASN A 698 10.01 12.11 -2.84
C ASN A 698 8.85 12.03 -1.85
N ASP A 699 8.00 11.01 -1.99
CA ASP A 699 6.85 10.79 -1.13
C ASP A 699 7.15 9.71 -0.11
N LEU A 700 6.63 9.89 1.10
CA LEU A 700 6.77 8.94 2.19
C LEU A 700 5.38 8.38 2.51
N ALA A 701 5.26 7.05 2.53
CA ALA A 701 4.02 6.46 3.02
C ALA A 701 4.05 6.47 4.55
N THR A 702 3.04 7.11 5.12
CA THR A 702 2.75 7.03 6.55
C THR A 702 2.05 5.73 6.94
N PHE A 703 1.54 5.01 5.93
CA PHE A 703 0.76 3.79 6.07
C PHE A 703 0.91 2.92 4.82
N TYR A 704 1.24 1.64 4.99
CA TYR A 704 1.48 0.71 3.88
C TYR A 704 0.44 -0.39 3.85
N PHE A 705 0.06 -0.82 2.65
CA PHE A 705 -0.84 -1.96 2.48
C PHE A 705 -0.69 -2.59 1.09
N CYS A 706 -0.93 -3.88 0.97
CA CYS A 706 -0.96 -4.56 -0.32
C CYS A 706 -2.13 -5.54 -0.41
N GLY A 707 -2.65 -5.71 -1.62
CA GLY A 707 -3.63 -6.75 -1.93
C GLY A 707 -2.92 -7.99 -2.47
N ILE A 708 -3.27 -9.15 -1.94
CA ILE A 708 -2.73 -10.45 -2.34
C ILE A 708 -3.83 -11.16 -3.15
N PRO A 709 -3.71 -11.21 -4.49
CA PRO A 709 -4.62 -12.01 -5.29
C PRO A 709 -4.28 -13.49 -5.15
N THR A 710 -5.30 -14.33 -5.22
CA THR A 710 -5.12 -15.78 -5.28
C THR A 710 -4.95 -16.17 -6.74
N LEU A 711 -3.78 -16.71 -7.08
CA LEU A 711 -3.47 -17.14 -8.44
C LEU A 711 -4.11 -18.50 -8.71
N GLY A 712 -4.73 -18.67 -9.87
CA GLY A 712 -5.38 -19.93 -10.28
C GLY A 712 -6.74 -19.72 -10.94
N THR A 713 -7.29 -20.79 -11.52
CA THR A 713 -8.63 -20.77 -12.12
C THR A 713 -9.69 -21.01 -11.04
N ARG A 714 -10.46 -19.98 -10.68
CA ARG A 714 -11.54 -20.04 -9.68
C ARG A 714 -11.05 -20.58 -8.32
N PRO A 715 -10.12 -19.87 -7.66
CA PRO A 715 -9.62 -20.25 -6.35
C PRO A 715 -10.76 -20.43 -5.34
N THR A 716 -10.61 -21.39 -4.44
CA THR A 716 -11.48 -21.60 -3.29
C THR A 716 -11.23 -20.54 -2.21
N ASP A 717 -12.17 -20.38 -1.28
CA ASP A 717 -11.96 -19.47 -0.14
C ASP A 717 -10.81 -19.91 0.76
N THR A 718 -10.61 -21.23 0.93
CA THR A 718 -9.48 -21.80 1.68
C THR A 718 -8.13 -21.37 1.08
N GLU A 719 -7.95 -21.56 -0.23
CA GLU A 719 -6.72 -21.16 -0.94
C GLU A 719 -6.45 -19.67 -0.80
N SER A 720 -7.51 -18.86 -0.85
CA SER A 720 -7.38 -17.39 -0.78
C SER A 720 -6.85 -16.87 0.55
N TRP A 721 -6.87 -17.68 1.61
CA TRP A 721 -6.36 -17.33 2.93
C TRP A 721 -4.99 -17.95 3.24
N ALA A 722 -4.47 -18.86 2.41
CA ALA A 722 -3.19 -19.53 2.66
C ALA A 722 -2.02 -18.53 2.65
N MET A 723 -1.71 -17.96 1.48
CA MET A 723 -0.60 -17.01 1.37
C MET A 723 -0.77 -15.74 2.25
N PRO A 724 -1.96 -15.12 2.35
CA PRO A 724 -2.14 -13.95 3.20
C PRO A 724 -1.91 -14.20 4.69
N THR A 725 -2.24 -15.39 5.19
CA THR A 725 -1.99 -15.74 6.61
C THR A 725 -0.50 -15.84 6.87
N LEU A 726 0.23 -16.56 6.01
CA LEU A 726 1.68 -16.71 6.11
C LEU A 726 2.40 -15.35 5.99
N LEU A 727 2.05 -14.57 4.97
CA LEU A 727 2.60 -13.22 4.77
C LEU A 727 2.25 -12.29 5.93
N GLY A 728 1.07 -12.42 6.53
CA GLY A 728 0.67 -11.64 7.69
C GLY A 728 1.61 -11.83 8.88
N LEU A 729 2.00 -13.08 9.16
CA LEU A 729 2.97 -13.40 10.23
C LEU A 729 4.37 -12.92 9.86
N LEU A 730 4.86 -13.26 8.66
CA LEU A 730 6.23 -12.93 8.24
C LEU A 730 6.46 -11.43 8.08
N SER A 731 5.45 -10.67 7.69
CA SER A 731 5.53 -9.20 7.55
C SER A 731 5.91 -8.52 8.88
N THR A 732 5.54 -9.09 10.02
CA THR A 732 5.93 -8.54 11.33
C THR A 732 7.44 -8.64 11.56
N LEU A 733 8.06 -9.70 11.08
CA LEU A 733 9.50 -9.95 11.18
C LEU A 733 10.27 -9.04 10.23
N ALA A 734 9.79 -8.93 8.99
CA ALA A 734 10.47 -8.18 7.93
C ALA A 734 10.38 -6.66 8.10
N PHE A 735 9.23 -6.15 8.55
CA PHE A 735 8.96 -4.71 8.60
C PHE A 735 8.91 -4.13 10.01
N ASN A 736 9.04 -4.96 11.04
CA ASN A 736 8.92 -4.55 12.44
C ASN A 736 7.62 -3.75 12.73
N ALA A 737 6.56 -4.14 12.03
CA ALA A 737 5.26 -3.46 11.99
C ALA A 737 4.17 -4.38 12.55
N LYS A 738 3.11 -3.77 13.07
CA LYS A 738 1.87 -4.48 13.37
C LYS A 738 1.08 -4.72 12.09
N VAL A 739 0.43 -5.88 11.99
CA VAL A 739 -0.17 -6.35 10.75
C VAL A 739 -1.64 -6.68 10.94
N VAL A 740 -2.47 -6.25 9.98
CA VAL A 740 -3.88 -6.65 9.89
C VAL A 740 -4.12 -7.29 8.54
N VAL A 741 -4.57 -8.56 8.54
CA VAL A 741 -4.99 -9.29 7.34
C VAL A 741 -6.52 -9.32 7.30
N THR A 742 -7.13 -8.88 6.21
CA THR A 742 -8.60 -8.77 6.09
C THR A 742 -9.05 -8.80 4.64
N GLU A 743 -10.34 -9.11 4.41
CA GLU A 743 -10.99 -8.90 3.10
C GLU A 743 -11.38 -7.43 2.86
N SER A 744 -11.37 -6.60 3.90
CA SER A 744 -11.75 -5.20 3.80
C SER A 744 -10.77 -4.40 2.93
N GLN A 745 -11.33 -3.71 1.94
CA GLN A 745 -10.59 -2.81 1.03
C GLN A 745 -10.25 -1.46 1.65
N VAL A 746 -10.85 -1.14 2.79
CA VAL A 746 -10.55 0.07 3.57
C VAL A 746 -9.93 -0.38 4.90
N PRO A 747 -8.90 0.32 5.42
CA PRO A 747 -8.32 0.01 6.72
C PRO A 747 -9.39 -0.09 7.81
N LEU A 748 -9.28 -1.11 8.66
CA LEU A 748 -10.21 -1.31 9.78
C LEU A 748 -9.89 -0.43 10.99
N TYR A 749 -8.63 -0.01 11.10
CA TYR A 749 -8.12 0.75 12.23
C TYR A 749 -7.54 2.07 11.74
N HIS A 750 -7.67 3.13 12.53
CA HIS A 750 -7.02 4.40 12.19
C HIS A 750 -5.53 4.38 12.54
N SER A 751 -5.16 3.69 13.62
CA SER A 751 -3.78 3.54 14.06
C SER A 751 -3.54 2.22 14.79
N ALA A 752 -2.27 1.91 15.03
CA ALA A 752 -1.83 0.79 15.86
C ALA A 752 -2.23 0.90 17.34
N GLU A 753 -2.73 2.04 17.81
CA GLU A 753 -3.22 2.22 19.19
C GLU A 753 -4.56 1.53 19.43
N GLU A 754 -5.34 1.27 18.37
CA GLU A 754 -6.69 0.72 18.49
C GLU A 754 -6.71 -0.79 18.74
N PHE A 755 -5.54 -1.43 18.68
CA PHE A 755 -5.39 -2.86 18.97
C PHE A 755 -4.04 -3.16 19.62
N LYS A 756 -4.05 -4.11 20.54
CA LYS A 756 -2.88 -4.42 21.36
C LYS A 756 -1.92 -5.37 20.67
N GLU A 757 -2.46 -6.22 19.81
CA GLU A 757 -1.78 -7.36 19.24
C GLU A 757 -0.82 -6.96 18.11
N THR A 758 0.10 -7.87 17.77
CA THR A 758 1.06 -7.67 16.70
C THR A 758 0.50 -8.11 15.35
N VAL A 759 -0.28 -9.21 15.33
CA VAL A 759 -1.01 -9.68 14.14
C VAL A 759 -2.50 -9.80 14.44
N VAL A 760 -3.33 -9.26 13.55
CA VAL A 760 -4.78 -9.44 13.55
C VAL A 760 -5.22 -10.06 12.23
N LEU A 761 -5.72 -11.29 12.29
CA LEU A 761 -6.37 -11.99 11.20
C LEU A 761 -7.87 -11.73 11.34
N ASN A 762 -8.43 -10.83 10.54
CA ASN A 762 -9.82 -10.42 10.68
C ASN A 762 -10.75 -11.35 9.90
N ALA A 763 -11.57 -12.11 10.63
CA ALA A 763 -12.50 -13.11 10.08
C ALA A 763 -11.84 -14.07 9.08
N PRO A 764 -10.76 -14.78 9.48
CA PRO A 764 -10.04 -15.66 8.58
C PRO A 764 -10.85 -16.92 8.26
N HIS A 765 -10.45 -17.65 7.22
CA HIS A 765 -11.04 -18.94 6.89
C HIS A 765 -10.87 -19.95 8.07
N PRO A 766 -11.84 -20.86 8.31
CA PRO A 766 -11.78 -21.80 9.45
C PRO A 766 -10.48 -22.59 9.63
N PHE A 767 -9.80 -23.01 8.55
CA PHE A 767 -8.48 -23.65 8.64
C PHE A 767 -7.47 -22.87 9.51
N VAL A 768 -7.50 -21.54 9.44
CA VAL A 768 -6.63 -20.67 10.23
C VAL A 768 -6.99 -20.78 11.71
N THR A 769 -8.28 -20.75 12.03
CA THR A 769 -8.75 -20.91 13.41
C THR A 769 -8.48 -22.31 13.95
N HIS A 770 -8.60 -23.36 13.15
CA HIS A 770 -8.22 -24.73 13.53
C HIS A 770 -6.72 -24.84 13.82
N THR A 771 -5.88 -24.17 13.02
CA THR A 771 -4.41 -24.24 13.15
C THR A 771 -3.88 -23.38 14.29
N LEU A 772 -4.30 -22.12 14.36
CA LEU A 772 -3.74 -21.12 15.28
C LEU A 772 -4.53 -21.00 16.59
N GLN A 773 -5.80 -21.44 16.60
CA GLN A 773 -6.74 -21.33 17.73
C GLN A 773 -7.03 -19.89 18.18
N LYS A 774 -6.44 -18.89 17.50
CA LYS A 774 -6.56 -17.47 17.78
C LYS A 774 -6.53 -16.69 16.47
N GLU A 775 -7.32 -15.62 16.43
CA GLU A 775 -7.35 -14.67 15.32
C GLU A 775 -6.45 -13.44 15.57
N ARG A 776 -6.07 -13.22 16.83
CA ARG A 776 -5.23 -12.10 17.27
C ARG A 776 -4.04 -12.64 18.03
N LEU A 777 -2.84 -12.30 17.60
CA LEU A 777 -1.59 -12.86 18.11
C LEU A 777 -0.73 -11.77 18.73
N ARG A 778 -0.28 -12.01 19.97
CA ARG A 778 0.72 -11.17 20.63
C ARG A 778 2.10 -11.45 20.06
N ILE A 779 3.03 -10.52 20.23
CA ILE A 779 4.40 -10.63 19.70
C ILE A 779 5.09 -11.94 20.10
N ASP A 780 4.92 -12.35 21.37
CA ASP A 780 5.49 -13.57 21.96
C ASP A 780 4.79 -14.86 21.49
N GLU A 781 3.73 -14.74 20.67
CA GLU A 781 3.00 -15.86 20.11
C GLU A 781 3.31 -16.08 18.62
N VAL A 782 3.96 -15.11 17.95
CA VAL A 782 4.17 -15.13 16.49
C VAL A 782 5.03 -16.31 16.04
N GLU A 783 6.16 -16.57 16.70
CA GLU A 783 7.08 -17.66 16.35
C GLU A 783 6.37 -19.01 16.36
N LYS A 784 5.77 -19.36 17.49
CA LYS A 784 5.03 -20.61 17.65
C LYS A 784 3.85 -20.73 16.68
N SER A 785 3.18 -19.63 16.37
CA SER A 785 2.12 -19.62 15.36
C SER A 785 2.65 -19.89 13.95
N LEU A 786 3.83 -19.37 13.62
CA LEU A 786 4.48 -19.62 12.35
C LEU A 786 4.95 -21.08 12.21
N GLU A 787 5.51 -21.66 13.27
CA GLU A 787 5.86 -23.09 13.33
C GLU A 787 4.64 -23.98 13.08
N LYS A 788 3.54 -23.73 13.80
CA LYS A 788 2.28 -24.48 13.63
C LYS A 788 1.72 -24.35 12.21
N LEU A 789 1.68 -23.14 11.68
CA LEU A 789 1.16 -22.88 10.34
C LEU A 789 1.98 -23.62 9.28
N SER A 790 3.30 -23.56 9.41
CA SER A 790 4.23 -24.18 8.47
C SER A 790 4.13 -25.70 8.52
N ALA A 791 4.03 -26.29 9.72
CA ALA A 791 3.81 -27.73 9.87
C ALA A 791 2.50 -28.21 9.20
N VAL A 792 1.41 -27.46 9.35
CA VAL A 792 0.14 -27.78 8.67
C VAL A 792 0.27 -27.66 7.15
N TYR A 793 1.01 -26.66 6.67
CA TYR A 793 1.22 -26.48 5.22
C TYR A 793 2.09 -27.60 4.65
N ASP A 794 3.12 -28.03 5.39
CA ASP A 794 3.98 -29.14 5.01
C ASP A 794 3.19 -30.44 4.91
N ILE A 795 2.39 -30.77 5.92
CA ILE A 795 1.50 -31.95 5.90
C ILE A 795 0.58 -31.89 4.67
N ASN A 796 -0.03 -30.73 4.41
CA ASN A 796 -0.91 -30.57 3.25
C ASN A 796 -0.16 -30.78 1.92
N ILE A 797 1.04 -30.22 1.78
CA ILE A 797 1.83 -30.33 0.56
C ILE A 797 2.31 -31.77 0.35
N ASP A 798 2.79 -32.41 1.41
CA ASP A 798 3.27 -33.79 1.33
C ASP A 798 2.13 -34.77 1.00
N ALA A 799 0.92 -34.50 1.48
CA ALA A 799 -0.26 -35.34 1.21
C ALA A 799 -0.94 -35.06 -0.14
N PHE A 800 -0.98 -33.81 -0.61
CA PHE A 800 -1.88 -33.39 -1.70
C PHE A 800 -1.21 -32.65 -2.86
N ARG A 801 0.11 -32.46 -2.89
CA ARG A 801 0.76 -31.77 -4.03
C ARG A 801 0.46 -32.46 -5.37
N ASP A 802 0.31 -31.66 -6.40
CA ASP A 802 0.26 -32.12 -7.79
C ASP A 802 1.56 -31.73 -8.50
N GLY A 803 2.46 -32.70 -8.66
CA GLY A 803 3.83 -32.46 -9.09
C GLY A 803 4.54 -31.47 -8.16
N ALA A 804 4.98 -30.33 -8.70
CA ALA A 804 5.64 -29.25 -7.96
C ALA A 804 4.67 -28.18 -7.41
N LYS A 805 3.34 -28.35 -7.59
CA LYS A 805 2.35 -27.33 -7.18
C LYS A 805 1.62 -27.72 -5.90
N PRO A 806 1.62 -26.86 -4.87
CA PRO A 806 0.83 -27.09 -3.66
C PRO A 806 -0.67 -26.96 -3.97
N GLN A 807 -1.48 -27.89 -3.44
CA GLN A 807 -2.94 -27.87 -3.54
C GLN A 807 -3.54 -27.36 -2.22
N TYR A 808 -3.71 -26.05 -2.09
CA TYR A 808 -4.13 -25.43 -0.82
C TYR A 808 -5.62 -25.59 -0.49
N GLN A 809 -6.44 -26.05 -1.43
CA GLN A 809 -7.87 -26.29 -1.21
C GLN A 809 -8.14 -27.33 -0.10
N HIS A 810 -7.17 -28.20 0.21
CA HIS A 810 -7.30 -29.26 1.22
C HIS A 810 -6.94 -28.82 2.65
N LEU A 811 -6.36 -27.62 2.83
CA LEU A 811 -5.88 -27.12 4.13
C LEU A 811 -6.94 -27.17 5.22
N ASN A 812 -8.19 -26.88 4.89
CA ASN A 812 -9.27 -26.90 5.87
C ASN A 812 -9.54 -28.29 6.44
N SER A 813 -9.50 -29.30 5.57
CA SER A 813 -9.67 -30.68 6.02
C SER A 813 -8.47 -31.16 6.83
N VAL A 814 -7.25 -30.80 6.41
CA VAL A 814 -6.02 -31.16 7.13
C VAL A 814 -6.02 -30.55 8.53
N ALA A 815 -6.24 -29.24 8.63
CA ALA A 815 -6.25 -28.53 9.90
C ALA A 815 -7.34 -29.03 10.84
N GLY A 816 -8.56 -29.26 10.32
CA GLY A 816 -9.66 -29.80 11.11
C GLY A 816 -9.38 -31.21 11.63
N ASN A 817 -8.80 -32.09 10.78
CA ASN A 817 -8.43 -33.44 11.20
C ASN A 817 -7.38 -33.42 12.32
N ILE A 818 -6.33 -32.59 12.18
CA ILE A 818 -5.28 -32.43 13.20
C ILE A 818 -5.85 -31.93 14.53
N GLU A 819 -6.77 -30.96 14.51
CA GLU A 819 -7.38 -30.45 15.76
C GLU A 819 -8.22 -31.53 16.47
N THR A 820 -8.90 -32.39 15.71
CA THR A 820 -9.76 -33.44 16.25
C THR A 820 -9.05 -34.79 16.48
N ASP A 821 -7.78 -34.90 16.09
CA ASP A 821 -7.01 -36.13 16.25
C ASP A 821 -6.77 -36.38 17.76
N PRO A 822 -7.20 -37.53 18.30
CA PRO A 822 -6.99 -37.86 19.71
C PRO A 822 -5.56 -38.30 20.03
N LEU A 823 -4.68 -38.47 19.03
CA LEU A 823 -3.25 -38.72 19.19
C LEU A 823 -2.49 -37.44 19.57
#